data_AF-A0A8D0F9U1-F1
#
_entry.id   AF-A0A8D0F9U1-F1
#
_cell.length_a   1.000
_cell.length_b   1.000
_cell.length_c   1.000
_cell.angle_alpha   90.00
_cell.angle_beta   90.00
_cell.angle_gamma   90.00
#
_symmetry.space_group_name_H-M   'P 1'
#
loop_
_entity.id
_entity.type
_entity.pdbx_description
1 polymer ?
#
loop_
_entity_poly.entity_id
_entity_poly.type
_entity_poly.pdbx_seq_one_letter_code
_entity_poly.pdbx_strand_id
1 'polypeptide(L)'
;MGTPDPPSAPWAPYGSPGLDTSPPEQRFRQRFGGGWGRRGVSVRSVTGVPPEAGPGPGVAGDLPPAAAGLLMALDVPQERGLGQLDQRFLDGLEVCRFPLLPFLRPLPLDWMYLLYTVMFLGALGIMAGCCYRLSCAAFLGPYWYLLLLDKTSWNNHSYLYGLLGFQLALLGADRYGSLDGLLRPQKRNTHVPLWNYTLLRAQIFIVYFIAGLKKLDADWVGGYSMGSLARHWLFAPFKLVLSEEMTSLLVVHGGGLVLDLSAGFLLFFDATRPLALIFVTYFHCMNSQLFSIGMFPYTMLASSGLFCHPSWPRRLCARCPPWVRRVLPSTQPPRPSPDCHYGGRGARGGLRPRQHLAAAFTLLYVLEQLFLPYSHFITQGYNNWTNGLYGYSWDMMVHSRFHQHVKITYRDGLTGEVGYLKPGVFTQSRRWKDHADMLKQYSTCLSRLLPRYNVSEPQIYFDVWVSINDRFQQRLVDPRVDLVRAPWSPWSPTPWVLPLLLELSPWRQRLQELESQLDGHTDAVFIADFPGLHLENFVSEDLGNTSLRVLRGEVLVELVEQHRNHSLREGEGMQLPAGQYHKVHTVSAEPSCYMYLYVNTTALALEKNLTRLQELRERVRNGTEKEPLPPELRPILGEPLAAGAVPDPVVTAFLRRERRLEEQSRQREAGLAQRLHRFLRKKCYLFRRR
;
A
#
# COMPACT_ATOMS: atom_id res chain seq x y z
N MET A 1 -0.78 -13.92 70.29
CA MET A 1 -0.81 -15.36 69.96
C MET A 1 0.02 -15.54 68.70
N GLY A 2 1.19 -16.17 68.65
CA GLY A 2 2.07 -16.80 69.62
C GLY A 2 3.34 -17.20 68.84
N THR A 3 4.50 -16.91 69.42
CA THR A 3 5.85 -17.46 69.14
C THR A 3 5.86 -19.00 69.31
N PRO A 4 6.80 -19.81 68.75
CA PRO A 4 8.26 -19.70 69.00
C PRO A 4 9.25 -20.19 67.91
N ASP A 5 10.54 -19.99 68.24
CA ASP A 5 11.84 -20.20 67.55
C ASP A 5 12.28 -21.69 67.33
N PRO A 6 13.60 -22.04 67.25
CA PRO A 6 14.58 -22.15 66.13
C PRO A 6 15.06 -23.66 66.01
N PRO A 7 16.32 -24.12 65.73
CA PRO A 7 17.57 -23.58 65.12
C PRO A 7 18.11 -24.45 63.93
N SER A 8 19.10 -24.04 63.14
CA SER A 8 20.52 -24.38 63.35
C SER A 8 21.37 -23.90 62.16
N ALA A 9 22.50 -23.27 62.47
CA ALA A 9 23.60 -23.01 61.54
C ALA A 9 24.41 -24.33 61.30
N PRO A 10 25.43 -24.37 60.41
CA PRO A 10 26.70 -23.79 60.87
C PRO A 10 27.70 -23.28 59.78
N TRP A 11 28.62 -22.42 60.23
CA TRP A 11 29.95 -22.02 59.70
C TRP A 11 30.11 -21.14 58.44
N ALA A 12 30.46 -19.88 58.67
CA ALA A 12 31.41 -19.08 57.86
C ALA A 12 32.84 -19.31 58.39
N PRO A 13 33.96 -18.92 57.71
CA PRO A 13 34.32 -17.50 57.46
C PRO A 13 35.07 -17.28 56.11
N TYR A 14 35.17 -16.10 55.47
CA TYR A 14 35.88 -14.88 55.84
C TYR A 14 35.68 -13.84 54.70
N GLY A 15 35.51 -12.55 55.03
CA GLY A 15 35.97 -11.43 54.18
C GLY A 15 34.94 -10.59 53.40
N SER A 16 34.22 -9.71 54.09
CA SER A 16 33.72 -8.41 53.55
C SER A 16 34.83 -7.34 53.73
N PRO A 17 34.83 -6.14 53.09
CA PRO A 17 33.69 -5.32 52.62
C PRO A 17 33.90 -4.73 51.20
N GLY A 18 33.00 -4.03 50.53
CA GLY A 18 31.67 -3.52 50.85
C GLY A 18 31.05 -3.02 49.54
N LEU A 19 29.73 -3.07 49.48
CA LEU A 19 28.92 -2.47 48.42
C LEU A 19 28.84 -0.97 48.67
N ASP A 20 29.32 -0.17 47.71
CA ASP A 20 29.07 1.27 47.66
C ASP A 20 27.85 1.56 46.76
N THR A 21 26.85 2.17 47.38
CA THR A 21 25.51 2.49 46.87
C THR A 21 25.43 3.96 46.44
N SER A 22 26.05 4.30 45.30
CA SER A 22 26.05 5.67 44.77
C SER A 22 25.59 5.73 43.29
N PRO A 23 25.00 6.87 42.82
CA PRO A 23 24.14 6.93 41.62
C PRO A 23 24.94 6.86 40.28
N PRO A 24 24.28 6.52 39.15
CA PRO A 24 24.96 6.10 37.92
C PRO A 24 25.73 7.22 37.17
N GLU A 25 25.58 8.49 37.55
CA GLU A 25 26.18 9.63 36.84
C GLU A 25 27.68 9.83 37.10
N GLN A 26 28.26 9.19 38.11
CA GLN A 26 29.69 9.35 38.44
C GLN A 26 30.62 8.27 37.86
N ARG A 27 30.10 7.17 37.28
CA ARG A 27 30.96 6.12 36.67
C ARG A 27 31.49 6.43 35.27
N PHE A 28 30.98 7.46 34.59
CA PHE A 28 31.37 7.76 33.22
C PHE A 28 32.56 8.73 33.09
N ARG A 29 32.87 9.51 34.14
CA ARG A 29 33.90 10.57 34.08
C ARG A 29 35.33 10.14 34.45
N GLN A 30 35.54 8.95 35.02
CA GLN A 30 36.89 8.48 35.39
C GLN A 30 37.59 7.61 34.34
N ARG A 31 36.94 7.23 33.23
CA ARG A 31 37.57 6.37 32.20
C ARG A 31 38.03 7.09 30.93
N PHE A 32 37.65 8.36 30.70
CA PHE A 32 37.98 9.11 29.48
C PHE A 32 38.21 10.62 29.71
N GLY A 33 38.91 10.99 30.79
CA GLY A 33 39.32 12.37 31.05
C GLY A 33 40.83 12.55 30.92
N GLY A 34 41.34 12.81 29.72
CA GLY A 34 42.76 13.08 29.47
C GLY A 34 42.94 14.03 28.27
N GLY A 35 43.59 15.16 28.52
CA GLY A 35 43.59 16.37 27.69
C GLY A 35 44.12 16.21 26.26
N TRP A 36 43.42 16.86 25.32
CA TRP A 36 43.90 17.08 23.96
C TRP A 36 44.76 18.35 23.91
N GLY A 37 46.06 18.17 24.16
CA GLY A 37 47.11 19.13 23.85
C GLY A 37 47.62 18.94 22.42
N ARG A 38 47.82 20.06 21.71
CA ARG A 38 48.39 20.17 20.37
C ARG A 38 49.63 19.28 20.18
N ARG A 39 49.57 18.32 19.25
CA ARG A 39 50.74 17.88 18.45
C ARG A 39 50.27 17.54 17.04
N GLY A 40 50.81 18.28 16.08
CA GLY A 40 50.68 17.97 14.66
C GLY A 40 51.43 16.70 14.33
N VAL A 41 50.79 15.81 13.57
CA VAL A 41 51.44 14.68 12.92
C VAL A 41 51.29 14.90 11.42
N SER A 42 52.42 15.18 10.79
CA SER A 42 52.62 15.24 9.35
C SER A 42 52.49 13.84 8.77
N VAL A 43 51.46 13.59 7.95
CA VAL A 43 51.37 12.39 7.10
C VAL A 43 51.94 12.75 5.73
N ARG A 44 53.07 12.12 5.38
CA ARG A 44 53.69 12.20 4.05
C ARG A 44 52.78 11.54 3.00
N SER A 45 52.74 12.21 1.86
CA SER A 45 52.09 11.88 0.59
C SER A 45 52.59 10.58 -0.06
N VAL A 46 51.67 9.75 -0.56
CA VAL A 46 51.87 8.93 -1.78
C VAL A 46 50.57 8.82 -2.57
N THR A 47 50.65 9.10 -3.88
CA THR A 47 49.67 9.02 -4.98
C THR A 47 48.82 10.26 -5.28
N GLY A 48 49.02 10.77 -6.50
CA GLY A 48 48.59 12.07 -7.00
C GLY A 48 47.11 12.15 -7.36
N VAL A 49 46.41 13.03 -6.67
CA VAL A 49 45.18 13.71 -7.09
C VAL A 49 45.33 15.15 -6.59
N PRO A 50 45.07 16.20 -7.39
CA PRO A 50 45.23 17.58 -6.91
C PRO A 50 44.29 17.85 -5.73
N PRO A 51 44.66 18.73 -4.79
CA PRO A 51 43.88 18.97 -3.58
C PRO A 51 42.56 19.68 -3.94
N GLU A 52 41.44 18.96 -3.89
CA GLU A 52 40.13 19.60 -3.76
C GLU A 52 40.08 20.27 -2.38
N ALA A 53 39.72 21.55 -2.37
CA ALA A 53 39.63 22.41 -1.20
C ALA A 53 38.83 21.78 -0.05
N GLY A 54 39.23 22.05 1.20
CA GLY A 54 38.53 21.65 2.43
C GLY A 54 37.06 22.11 2.48
N PRO A 55 36.29 21.70 3.51
CA PRO A 55 34.83 21.86 3.54
C PRO A 55 34.46 23.34 3.70
N GLY A 56 34.34 24.05 2.58
CA GLY A 56 33.69 25.36 2.48
C GLY A 56 32.16 25.21 2.48
N PRO A 57 31.42 26.28 2.81
CA PRO A 57 29.97 26.22 3.00
C PRO A 57 29.25 25.79 1.72
N GLY A 58 28.47 24.71 1.85
CA GLY A 58 27.43 24.19 0.95
C GLY A 58 27.42 24.72 -0.48
N VAL A 59 28.19 24.09 -1.37
CA VAL A 59 28.20 24.39 -2.81
C VAL A 59 27.01 23.70 -3.46
N ALA A 60 25.99 24.47 -3.83
CA ALA A 60 24.68 24.01 -4.28
C ALA A 60 24.64 23.48 -5.73
N GLY A 61 23.65 22.64 -6.06
CA GLY A 61 23.41 22.10 -7.39
C GLY A 61 22.25 21.08 -7.42
N ASP A 62 21.05 21.56 -7.75
CA ASP A 62 20.41 21.52 -9.06
C ASP A 62 20.27 20.21 -9.90
N LEU A 63 19.39 19.30 -9.46
CA LEU A 63 18.53 18.51 -10.37
C LEU A 63 17.13 18.09 -9.85
N PRO A 64 16.63 18.44 -8.65
CA PRO A 64 15.32 17.93 -8.24
C PRO A 64 14.07 18.47 -8.98
N PRO A 65 13.99 19.69 -9.54
CA PRO A 65 12.70 20.24 -9.99
C PRO A 65 12.24 19.73 -11.35
N ALA A 66 13.16 19.54 -12.30
CA ALA A 66 12.83 19.03 -13.62
C ALA A 66 12.33 17.58 -13.56
N ALA A 67 13.01 16.73 -12.76
CA ALA A 67 12.57 15.36 -12.53
C ALA A 67 11.25 15.30 -11.76
N ALA A 68 11.08 16.11 -10.71
CA ALA A 68 9.82 16.19 -9.97
C ALA A 68 8.66 16.68 -10.86
N GLY A 69 8.86 17.74 -11.64
CA GLY A 69 7.86 18.28 -12.55
C GLY A 69 7.47 17.31 -13.66
N LEU A 70 8.43 16.56 -14.22
CA LEU A 70 8.14 15.49 -15.19
C LEU A 70 7.26 14.40 -14.58
N LEU A 71 7.60 13.94 -13.38
CA LEU A 71 6.81 12.91 -12.70
C LEU A 71 5.41 13.41 -12.34
N MET A 72 5.28 14.66 -11.87
CA MET A 72 3.99 15.32 -11.66
C MET A 72 3.19 15.41 -12.95
N ALA A 73 3.82 15.79 -14.08
CA ALA A 73 3.16 15.88 -15.37
C ALA A 73 2.70 14.50 -15.90
N LEU A 74 3.41 13.42 -15.57
CA LEU A 74 2.98 12.06 -15.89
C LEU A 74 1.86 11.56 -14.95
N ASP A 75 1.91 11.93 -13.66
CA ASP A 75 0.91 11.56 -12.65
C ASP A 75 -0.48 12.15 -12.95
N VAL A 76 -0.56 13.39 -13.43
CA VAL A 76 -1.84 14.07 -13.70
C VAL A 76 -2.76 13.28 -14.67
N PRO A 77 -2.33 12.92 -15.90
CA PRO A 77 -3.14 12.13 -16.82
C PRO A 77 -3.33 10.68 -16.39
N GLN A 78 -2.31 10.05 -15.79
CA GLN A 78 -2.32 8.60 -15.53
C GLN A 78 -3.01 8.24 -14.22
N GLU A 79 -2.61 8.85 -13.11
CA GLU A 79 -3.03 8.46 -11.76
C GLU A 79 -4.11 9.39 -11.21
N ARG A 80 -4.03 10.70 -11.50
CA ARG A 80 -5.11 11.64 -11.13
C ARG A 80 -6.29 11.56 -12.10
N GLY A 81 -6.12 10.89 -13.23
CA GLY A 81 -7.23 10.49 -14.10
C GLY A 81 -7.72 11.58 -15.07
N LEU A 82 -6.86 12.54 -15.46
CA LEU A 82 -7.24 13.48 -16.55
C LEU A 82 -7.56 12.73 -17.85
N GLY A 83 -6.91 11.58 -18.12
CA GLY A 83 -7.18 10.78 -19.32
C GLY A 83 -8.52 10.03 -19.31
N GLN A 84 -9.19 9.93 -18.17
CA GLN A 84 -10.46 9.19 -17.98
C GLN A 84 -11.43 10.01 -17.09
N LEU A 85 -11.40 11.33 -17.27
CA LEU A 85 -12.10 12.28 -16.40
C LEU A 85 -13.62 12.07 -16.39
N ASP A 86 -14.17 11.81 -17.58
CA ASP A 86 -15.58 11.47 -17.83
C ASP A 86 -16.02 10.22 -17.07
N GLN A 87 -15.21 9.16 -17.10
CA GLN A 87 -15.48 7.91 -16.37
C GLN A 87 -15.34 8.09 -14.85
N ARG A 88 -14.46 8.99 -14.43
CA ARG A 88 -14.22 9.26 -13.01
C ARG A 88 -15.35 10.06 -12.38
N PHE A 89 -15.81 11.10 -13.06
CA PHE A 89 -16.83 12.01 -12.50
C PHE A 89 -18.25 11.66 -12.94
N LEU A 90 -18.42 10.79 -13.94
CA LEU A 90 -19.69 10.22 -14.41
C LEU A 90 -20.76 11.30 -14.59
N ASP A 91 -20.54 12.15 -15.59
CA ASP A 91 -21.38 13.32 -15.83
C ASP A 91 -22.86 12.92 -16.01
N GLY A 92 -23.76 13.67 -15.38
CA GLY A 92 -25.19 13.40 -15.37
C GLY A 92 -25.67 12.23 -14.49
N LEU A 93 -24.80 11.45 -13.86
CA LEU A 93 -25.20 10.37 -12.94
C LEU A 93 -25.06 10.78 -11.47
N GLU A 94 -26.10 10.51 -10.68
CA GLU A 94 -26.04 10.71 -9.23
C GLU A 94 -25.28 9.56 -8.58
N VAL A 95 -24.04 9.86 -8.20
CA VAL A 95 -23.14 8.93 -7.52
C VAL A 95 -22.79 9.44 -6.14
N CYS A 96 -22.65 8.50 -5.21
CA CYS A 96 -22.17 8.75 -3.87
C CYS A 96 -20.67 8.99 -3.90
N ARG A 97 -20.26 10.12 -3.32
CA ARG A 97 -18.86 10.57 -3.23
C ARG A 97 -18.43 10.71 -1.79
N PHE A 98 -17.11 10.69 -1.57
CA PHE A 98 -16.52 10.63 -0.24
C PHE A 98 -15.49 11.76 -0.02
N PRO A 99 -15.92 13.03 0.00
CA PRO A 99 -15.02 14.14 0.26
C PRO A 99 -14.54 14.12 1.71
N LEU A 100 -13.33 14.62 1.96
CA LEU A 100 -12.86 14.84 3.34
C LEU A 100 -13.71 15.92 4.01
N LEU A 101 -13.98 17.00 3.28
CA LEU A 101 -14.81 18.10 3.73
C LEU A 101 -16.21 17.98 3.10
N PRO A 102 -17.29 17.76 3.87
CA PRO A 102 -18.61 17.44 3.34
C PRO A 102 -19.23 18.48 2.39
N PHE A 103 -18.77 19.73 2.46
CA PHE A 103 -19.23 20.82 1.59
C PHE A 103 -18.56 20.85 0.22
N LEU A 104 -17.44 20.13 0.03
CA LEU A 104 -16.77 20.06 -1.27
C LEU A 104 -17.57 19.18 -2.23
N ARG A 105 -17.83 19.72 -3.42
CA ARG A 105 -18.50 19.03 -4.53
C ARG A 105 -17.69 19.27 -5.80
N PRO A 106 -17.66 18.32 -6.74
CA PRO A 106 -17.00 18.55 -8.01
C PRO A 106 -17.68 19.67 -8.77
N LEU A 107 -16.89 20.38 -9.56
CA LEU A 107 -17.40 21.35 -10.52
C LEU A 107 -18.05 20.59 -11.69
N PRO A 108 -18.85 21.27 -12.54
CA PRO A 108 -19.30 20.68 -13.79
C PRO A 108 -18.13 20.14 -14.61
N LEU A 109 -18.37 19.11 -15.44
CA LEU A 109 -17.31 18.35 -16.08
C LEU A 109 -16.34 19.22 -16.89
N ASP A 110 -16.84 20.22 -17.63
CA ASP A 110 -16.00 21.15 -18.41
C ASP A 110 -15.02 21.94 -17.53
N TRP A 111 -15.49 22.39 -16.36
CA TRP A 111 -14.66 23.09 -15.38
C TRP A 111 -13.66 22.15 -14.71
N MET A 112 -14.01 20.87 -14.56
CA MET A 112 -13.07 19.86 -14.09
C MET A 112 -11.97 19.63 -15.14
N TYR A 113 -12.28 19.57 -16.45
CA TYR A 113 -11.25 19.52 -17.50
C TYR A 113 -10.32 20.72 -17.41
N LEU A 114 -10.87 21.94 -17.30
CA LEU A 114 -10.06 23.15 -17.15
C LEU A 114 -9.15 23.08 -15.92
N LEU A 115 -9.68 22.66 -14.77
CA LEU A 115 -8.93 22.55 -13.52
C LEU A 115 -7.76 21.55 -13.66
N TYR A 116 -7.99 20.40 -14.29
CA TYR A 116 -6.94 19.43 -14.56
C TYR A 116 -5.93 19.92 -15.59
N THR A 117 -6.35 20.67 -16.62
CA THR A 117 -5.44 21.29 -17.58
C THR A 117 -4.54 22.32 -16.90
N VAL A 118 -5.09 23.16 -16.02
CA VAL A 118 -4.31 24.12 -15.22
C VAL A 118 -3.30 23.38 -14.34
N MET A 119 -3.71 22.29 -13.69
CA MET A 119 -2.81 21.45 -12.90
C MET A 119 -1.67 20.87 -13.75
N PHE A 120 -2.00 20.32 -14.93
CA PHE A 120 -1.04 19.73 -15.86
C PHE A 120 -0.04 20.76 -16.40
N LEU A 121 -0.53 21.94 -16.83
CA LEU A 121 0.32 23.04 -17.27
C LEU A 121 1.20 23.56 -16.13
N GLY A 122 0.68 23.61 -14.90
CA GLY A 122 1.46 23.90 -13.69
C GLY A 122 2.62 22.91 -13.51
N ALA A 123 2.37 21.60 -13.64
CA ALA A 123 3.41 20.58 -13.58
C ALA A 123 4.48 20.73 -14.67
N LEU A 124 4.08 21.00 -15.92
CA LEU A 124 5.00 21.30 -17.02
C LEU A 124 5.81 22.59 -16.77
N GLY A 125 5.18 23.61 -16.20
CA GLY A 125 5.84 24.85 -15.81
C GLY A 125 6.87 24.64 -14.70
N ILE A 126 6.58 23.78 -13.72
CA ILE A 126 7.54 23.35 -12.68
C ILE A 126 8.72 22.60 -13.33
N MET A 127 8.43 21.66 -14.24
CA MET A 127 9.45 20.89 -14.96
C MET A 127 10.42 21.79 -15.72
N ALA A 128 9.88 22.78 -16.44
CA ALA A 128 10.68 23.72 -17.22
C ALA A 128 11.31 24.85 -16.38
N GLY A 129 10.85 25.02 -15.13
CA GLY A 129 11.21 26.18 -14.30
C GLY A 129 10.75 27.51 -14.92
N CYS A 130 9.57 27.53 -15.55
CA CYS A 130 8.96 28.70 -16.17
C CYS A 130 7.89 29.28 -15.24
N CYS A 131 7.90 30.60 -15.03
CA CYS A 131 7.00 31.31 -14.11
C CYS A 131 6.88 30.55 -12.78
N TYR A 132 8.01 30.10 -12.22
CA TYR A 132 8.06 28.93 -11.34
C TYR A 132 7.06 28.98 -10.18
N ARG A 133 6.96 30.12 -9.49
CA ARG A 133 6.04 30.29 -8.35
C ARG A 133 4.57 30.22 -8.76
N LEU A 134 4.23 30.78 -9.92
CA LEU A 134 2.88 30.70 -10.49
C LEU A 134 2.57 29.26 -10.93
N SER A 135 3.53 28.57 -11.57
CA SER A 135 3.40 27.17 -11.96
C SER A 135 3.20 26.24 -10.76
N CYS A 136 3.91 26.49 -9.65
CA CYS A 136 3.67 25.81 -8.38
C CYS A 136 2.25 26.06 -7.85
N ALA A 137 1.75 27.29 -7.86
CA ALA A 137 0.39 27.59 -7.41
C ALA A 137 -0.68 26.95 -8.32
N ALA A 138 -0.48 27.00 -9.64
CA ALA A 138 -1.34 26.39 -10.64
C ALA A 138 -1.40 24.86 -10.52
N PHE A 139 -0.33 24.21 -10.08
CA PHE A 139 -0.34 22.79 -9.74
C PHE A 139 -1.02 22.56 -8.38
N LEU A 140 -0.58 23.27 -7.33
CA LEU A 140 -0.89 22.97 -5.94
C LEU A 140 -2.38 23.17 -5.59
N GLY A 141 -2.99 24.25 -6.07
CA GLY A 141 -4.39 24.57 -5.78
C GLY A 141 -5.35 23.48 -6.27
N PRO A 142 -5.37 23.19 -7.59
CA PRO A 142 -6.10 22.06 -8.16
C PRO A 142 -5.77 20.72 -7.51
N TYR A 143 -4.49 20.45 -7.23
CA TYR A 143 -4.06 19.17 -6.65
C TYR A 143 -4.69 18.93 -5.27
N TRP A 144 -4.60 19.91 -4.36
CA TRP A 144 -5.20 19.78 -3.03
C TRP A 144 -6.72 19.80 -3.07
N TYR A 145 -7.33 20.56 -3.99
CA TYR A 145 -8.77 20.49 -4.21
C TYR A 145 -9.21 19.06 -4.57
N LEU A 146 -8.56 18.43 -5.56
CA LEU A 146 -8.87 17.07 -5.98
C LEU A 146 -8.60 16.04 -4.89
N LEU A 147 -7.53 16.22 -4.12
CA LEU A 147 -7.25 15.38 -2.97
C LEU A 147 -8.40 15.51 -1.96
N LEU A 148 -8.73 16.71 -1.48
CA LEU A 148 -9.80 16.92 -0.49
C LEU A 148 -11.19 16.49 -0.98
N LEU A 149 -11.43 16.51 -2.29
CA LEU A 149 -12.70 16.16 -2.93
C LEU A 149 -13.02 14.65 -2.89
N ASP A 150 -12.02 13.77 -2.91
CA ASP A 150 -12.24 12.33 -3.00
C ASP A 150 -11.19 11.51 -2.23
N LYS A 151 -11.54 11.12 -0.99
CA LYS A 151 -10.72 10.27 -0.13
C LYS A 151 -10.50 8.87 -0.68
N THR A 152 -11.39 8.39 -1.54
CA THR A 152 -11.29 7.01 -2.03
C THR A 152 -10.13 6.80 -2.99
N SER A 153 -9.60 7.89 -3.54
CA SER A 153 -8.43 7.87 -4.43
C SER A 153 -7.11 8.12 -3.69
N TRP A 154 -7.13 8.28 -2.36
CA TRP A 154 -5.94 8.63 -1.59
C TRP A 154 -4.98 7.46 -1.46
N ASN A 155 -3.75 7.78 -1.11
CA ASN A 155 -2.75 6.85 -0.62
C ASN A 155 -1.60 7.69 -0.04
N ASN A 156 -0.69 7.05 0.67
CA ASN A 156 0.45 7.73 1.28
C ASN A 156 1.27 8.54 0.25
N HIS A 157 1.38 8.07 -0.99
CA HIS A 157 2.17 8.77 -2.01
C HIS A 157 1.46 9.99 -2.63
N SER A 158 0.13 9.99 -2.72
CA SER A 158 -0.65 11.16 -3.15
C SER A 158 -0.47 12.28 -2.13
N TYR A 159 -0.48 11.94 -0.84
CA TYR A 159 -0.14 12.90 0.22
C TYR A 159 1.30 13.43 0.08
N LEU A 160 2.29 12.54 -0.13
CA LEU A 160 3.68 12.94 -0.38
C LEU A 160 3.82 13.92 -1.56
N TYR A 161 3.11 13.69 -2.67
CA TYR A 161 3.12 14.58 -3.82
C TYR A 161 2.58 15.98 -3.48
N GLY A 162 1.49 16.04 -2.71
CA GLY A 162 0.94 17.30 -2.20
C GLY A 162 1.95 18.05 -1.33
N LEU A 163 2.66 17.34 -0.45
CA LEU A 163 3.72 17.91 0.38
C LEU A 163 4.93 18.38 -0.43
N LEU A 164 5.42 17.57 -1.37
CA LEU A 164 6.54 17.95 -2.25
C LEU A 164 6.17 19.15 -3.13
N GLY A 165 4.93 19.20 -3.65
CA GLY A 165 4.42 20.35 -4.40
C GLY A 165 4.37 21.61 -3.55
N PHE A 166 3.88 21.51 -2.30
CA PHE A 166 3.87 22.62 -1.35
C PHE A 166 5.28 23.08 -1.01
N GLN A 167 6.19 22.15 -0.73
CA GLN A 167 7.59 22.47 -0.47
C GLN A 167 8.21 23.19 -1.67
N LEU A 168 8.12 22.63 -2.88
CA LEU A 168 8.62 23.28 -4.11
C LEU A 168 8.08 24.70 -4.27
N ALA A 169 6.79 24.95 -3.98
CA ALA A 169 6.22 26.29 -4.01
C ALA A 169 6.94 27.31 -3.11
N LEU A 170 7.57 26.85 -2.01
CA LEU A 170 8.34 27.66 -1.07
C LEU A 170 9.82 27.78 -1.48
N LEU A 171 10.39 26.75 -2.10
CA LEU A 171 11.83 26.68 -2.42
C LEU A 171 12.23 27.53 -3.63
N GLY A 172 13.50 27.92 -3.68
CA GLY A 172 14.13 28.54 -4.85
C GLY A 172 14.69 27.49 -5.80
N ALA A 173 13.84 26.63 -6.35
CA ALA A 173 14.26 25.54 -7.23
C ALA A 173 14.40 25.98 -8.72
N ASP A 174 14.04 27.23 -9.01
CA ASP A 174 14.13 27.89 -10.32
C ASP A 174 15.51 28.47 -10.65
N ARG A 175 16.57 28.14 -9.88
CA ARG A 175 17.88 28.80 -10.02
C ARG A 175 18.82 28.14 -11.01
N TYR A 176 18.56 26.92 -11.47
CA TYR A 176 19.42 26.22 -12.43
C TYR A 176 18.63 25.38 -13.41
N GLY A 177 19.06 25.43 -14.68
CA GLY A 177 18.40 24.71 -15.76
C GLY A 177 16.95 25.14 -16.00
N SER A 178 16.55 26.31 -15.51
CA SER A 178 15.20 26.85 -15.63
C SER A 178 15.07 27.86 -16.77
N LEU A 179 13.88 27.93 -17.37
CA LEU A 179 13.54 28.97 -18.33
C LEU A 179 13.54 30.37 -17.70
N ASP A 180 13.09 30.50 -16.44
CA ASP A 180 13.14 31.77 -15.69
C ASP A 180 14.58 32.30 -15.56
N GLY A 181 15.56 31.40 -15.39
CA GLY A 181 16.98 31.77 -15.33
C GLY A 181 17.55 32.19 -16.68
N LEU A 182 17.00 31.69 -17.80
CA LEU A 182 17.38 32.16 -19.13
C LEU A 182 16.87 33.57 -19.39
N LEU A 183 15.64 33.87 -18.96
CA LEU A 183 15.00 35.18 -19.11
C LEU A 183 15.55 36.22 -18.12
N ARG A 184 15.93 35.79 -16.90
CA ARG A 184 16.43 36.67 -15.83
C ARG A 184 17.84 36.23 -15.39
N PRO A 185 18.91 36.80 -15.97
CA PRO A 185 20.29 36.41 -15.69
C PRO A 185 20.69 36.47 -14.21
N GLN A 186 20.04 37.31 -13.41
CA GLN A 186 20.27 37.42 -11.96
C GLN A 186 19.87 36.16 -11.18
N LYS A 187 18.91 35.37 -11.66
CA LYS A 187 18.50 34.10 -11.02
C LYS A 187 19.39 32.92 -11.43
N ARG A 188 20.02 33.02 -12.59
CA ARG A 188 20.69 31.92 -13.27
C ARG A 188 21.93 31.43 -12.52
N ASN A 189 21.95 30.13 -12.26
CA ASN A 189 23.03 29.41 -11.59
C ASN A 189 23.45 30.12 -10.29
N THR A 190 22.49 30.44 -9.41
CA THR A 190 22.74 31.10 -8.12
C THR A 190 22.58 30.13 -6.95
N HIS A 191 23.30 30.38 -5.85
CA HIS A 191 23.18 29.56 -4.64
C HIS A 191 21.77 29.62 -4.05
N VAL A 192 21.36 28.50 -3.46
CA VAL A 192 20.09 28.34 -2.75
C VAL A 192 20.40 28.07 -1.27
N PRO A 193 19.62 28.60 -0.31
CA PRO A 193 19.84 28.33 1.11
C PRO A 193 19.79 26.83 1.44
N LEU A 194 20.61 26.38 2.38
CA LEU A 194 20.73 24.95 2.72
C LEU A 194 19.41 24.36 3.24
N TRP A 195 18.60 25.15 3.95
CA TRP A 195 17.32 24.68 4.50
C TRP A 195 16.35 24.19 3.41
N ASN A 196 16.43 24.73 2.18
CA ASN A 196 15.61 24.27 1.06
C ASN A 196 15.82 22.78 0.78
N TYR A 197 17.08 22.36 0.85
CA TYR A 197 17.47 20.99 0.58
C TYR A 197 17.26 20.09 1.78
N THR A 198 17.56 20.58 2.98
CA THR A 198 17.30 19.88 4.24
C THR A 198 15.81 19.56 4.38
N LEU A 199 14.92 20.46 3.96
CA LEU A 199 13.47 20.25 4.02
C LEU A 199 13.02 19.08 3.13
N LEU A 200 13.46 19.03 1.87
CA LEU A 200 13.14 17.92 0.96
C LEU A 200 13.75 16.59 1.44
N ARG A 201 15.00 16.61 1.90
CA ARG A 201 15.68 15.44 2.47
C ARG A 201 14.97 14.92 3.71
N ALA A 202 14.58 15.82 4.61
CA ALA A 202 13.84 15.49 5.82
C ALA A 202 12.51 14.84 5.48
N GLN A 203 11.78 15.36 4.47
CA GLN A 203 10.52 14.73 4.04
C GLN A 203 10.72 13.28 3.58
N ILE A 204 11.70 13.03 2.70
CA ILE A 204 11.98 11.67 2.21
C ILE A 204 12.49 10.76 3.35
N PHE A 205 13.32 11.31 4.24
CA PHE A 205 13.78 10.60 5.43
C PHE A 205 12.61 10.18 6.33
N ILE A 206 11.69 11.09 6.64
CA ILE A 206 10.51 10.84 7.48
C ILE A 206 9.66 9.73 6.87
N VAL A 207 9.43 9.75 5.56
CA VAL A 207 8.65 8.71 4.87
C VAL A 207 9.26 7.32 5.09
N TYR A 208 10.57 7.15 4.88
CA TYR A 208 11.23 5.87 5.14
C TYR A 208 11.18 5.49 6.62
N PHE A 209 11.60 6.41 7.48
CA PHE A 209 11.76 6.12 8.90
C PHE A 209 10.43 5.79 9.58
N ILE A 210 9.37 6.56 9.32
CA ILE A 210 8.04 6.27 9.86
C ILE A 210 7.48 4.97 9.25
N ALA A 211 7.66 4.73 7.95
CA ALA A 211 7.22 3.46 7.36
C ALA A 211 7.94 2.25 7.98
N GLY A 212 9.22 2.39 8.34
CA GLY A 212 9.99 1.40 9.08
C GLY A 212 9.46 1.21 10.51
N LEU A 213 9.15 2.30 11.22
CA LEU A 213 8.54 2.22 12.56
C LEU A 213 7.18 1.52 12.53
N LYS A 214 6.34 1.80 11.53
CA LYS A 214 5.03 1.14 11.37
C LYS A 214 5.16 -0.35 11.03
N LYS A 215 6.28 -0.77 10.44
CA LYS A 215 6.62 -2.20 10.19
C LYS A 215 7.14 -2.93 11.43
N LEU A 216 7.32 -2.26 12.57
CA LEU A 216 7.56 -2.93 13.85
C LEU A 216 6.31 -3.56 14.44
N ASP A 217 5.14 -3.39 13.80
CA ASP A 217 3.92 -4.08 14.16
C ASP A 217 4.11 -5.61 14.16
N ALA A 218 3.44 -6.28 15.10
CA ALA A 218 3.55 -7.73 15.30
C ALA A 218 3.16 -8.53 14.06
N ASP A 219 2.21 -8.04 13.25
CA ASP A 219 1.80 -8.73 12.03
C ASP A 219 2.86 -8.66 10.92
N TRP A 220 3.62 -7.57 10.86
CA TRP A 220 4.71 -7.45 9.90
C TRP A 220 5.91 -8.28 10.36
N VAL A 221 6.34 -8.11 11.61
CA VAL A 221 7.50 -8.85 12.15
C VAL A 221 7.24 -10.36 12.15
N GLY A 222 5.98 -10.77 12.42
CA GLY A 222 5.56 -12.18 12.39
C GLY A 222 5.38 -12.78 10.99
N GLY A 223 5.49 -11.99 9.91
CA GLY A 223 5.38 -12.50 8.55
C GLY A 223 3.95 -12.71 8.04
N TYR A 224 2.93 -12.21 8.76
CA TYR A 224 1.52 -12.38 8.43
C TYR A 224 1.00 -11.33 7.43
N SER A 225 1.75 -10.26 7.22
CA SER A 225 1.35 -9.17 6.32
C SER A 225 1.73 -9.53 4.89
N MET A 226 0.77 -9.65 3.96
CA MET A 226 1.09 -9.99 2.56
C MET A 226 1.88 -11.32 2.43
N GLY A 227 1.58 -12.34 3.23
CA GLY A 227 2.37 -13.57 3.30
C GLY A 227 2.55 -14.31 1.96
N SER A 228 1.59 -14.15 1.04
CA SER A 228 1.66 -14.72 -0.31
C SER A 228 2.67 -14.05 -1.25
N LEU A 229 3.26 -12.90 -0.85
CA LEU A 229 4.15 -12.13 -1.72
C LEU A 229 5.43 -12.88 -2.10
N ALA A 230 5.95 -13.73 -1.20
CA ALA A 230 7.12 -14.57 -1.45
C ALA A 230 6.92 -15.63 -2.56
N ARG A 231 5.65 -15.92 -2.94
CA ARG A 231 5.33 -16.79 -4.08
C ARG A 231 5.73 -16.15 -5.41
N HIS A 232 5.80 -14.83 -5.47
CA HIS A 232 6.11 -14.10 -6.70
C HIS A 232 7.49 -14.46 -7.28
N TRP A 233 7.60 -14.47 -8.61
CA TRP A 233 8.81 -14.94 -9.32
C TRP A 233 10.08 -14.14 -8.99
N LEU A 234 9.93 -12.88 -8.56
CA LEU A 234 11.05 -12.02 -8.13
C LEU A 234 11.85 -12.64 -6.98
N PHE A 235 11.21 -13.47 -6.16
CA PHE A 235 11.84 -14.13 -5.03
C PHE A 235 12.37 -15.53 -5.35
N ALA A 236 12.18 -16.02 -6.59
CA ALA A 236 12.68 -17.34 -7.01
C ALA A 236 14.19 -17.56 -6.77
N PRO A 237 15.09 -16.56 -6.95
CA PRO A 237 16.51 -16.73 -6.64
C PRO A 237 16.78 -17.03 -5.15
N PHE A 238 16.03 -16.39 -4.25
CA PHE A 238 16.15 -16.65 -2.80
C PHE A 238 15.62 -18.03 -2.43
N LYS A 239 14.58 -18.50 -3.14
CA LYS A 239 13.98 -19.82 -2.95
C LYS A 239 14.86 -20.99 -3.42
N LEU A 240 16.00 -20.73 -4.05
CA LEU A 240 17.01 -21.77 -4.31
C LEU A 240 17.74 -22.20 -3.04
N VAL A 241 17.76 -21.34 -2.01
CA VAL A 241 18.49 -21.55 -0.76
C VAL A 241 17.58 -21.54 0.46
N LEU A 242 16.46 -20.79 0.40
CA LEU A 242 15.50 -20.64 1.49
C LEU A 242 14.16 -21.29 1.15
N SER A 243 13.42 -21.77 2.16
CA SER A 243 12.02 -22.13 1.96
C SER A 243 11.17 -20.91 1.61
N GLU A 244 9.95 -21.12 1.10
CA GLU A 244 9.02 -20.02 0.82
C GLU A 244 8.71 -19.20 2.08
N GLU A 245 8.47 -19.87 3.20
CA GLU A 245 8.20 -19.25 4.50
C GLU A 245 9.39 -18.43 4.99
N MET A 246 10.61 -18.98 4.94
CA MET A 246 11.82 -18.27 5.35
C MET A 246 12.13 -17.09 4.42
N THR A 247 11.84 -17.23 3.12
CA THR A 247 11.94 -16.12 2.17
C THR A 247 10.96 -15.01 2.52
N SER A 248 9.72 -15.36 2.86
CA SER A 248 8.72 -14.39 3.33
C SER A 248 9.21 -13.67 4.60
N LEU A 249 9.62 -14.41 5.62
CA LEU A 249 9.99 -13.83 6.90
C LEU A 249 11.28 -12.99 6.83
N LEU A 250 12.35 -13.54 6.25
CA LEU A 250 13.67 -12.89 6.28
C LEU A 250 13.84 -11.85 5.18
N VAL A 251 13.44 -12.16 3.94
CA VAL A 251 13.71 -11.29 2.79
C VAL A 251 12.61 -10.24 2.63
N VAL A 252 11.34 -10.65 2.64
CA VAL A 252 10.22 -9.72 2.44
C VAL A 252 10.02 -8.86 3.67
N HIS A 253 9.76 -9.48 4.82
CA HIS A 253 9.41 -8.76 6.04
C HIS A 253 10.64 -8.17 6.75
N GLY A 254 11.65 -9.01 7.02
CA GLY A 254 12.90 -8.58 7.63
C GLY A 254 13.65 -7.57 6.78
N GLY A 255 13.87 -7.89 5.50
CA GLY A 255 14.53 -6.99 4.55
C GLY A 255 13.77 -5.67 4.35
N GLY A 256 12.44 -5.72 4.20
CA GLY A 256 11.61 -4.53 4.08
C GLY A 256 11.66 -3.62 5.32
N LEU A 257 11.59 -4.22 6.53
CA LEU A 257 11.69 -3.51 7.80
C LEU A 257 13.06 -2.83 7.97
N VAL A 258 14.14 -3.61 7.82
CA VAL A 258 15.51 -3.10 8.00
C VAL A 258 15.81 -2.00 7.00
N LEU A 259 15.41 -2.19 5.74
CA LEU A 259 15.62 -1.17 4.72
C LEU A 259 14.88 0.11 5.04
N ASP A 260 13.58 0.07 5.36
CA ASP A 260 12.82 1.30 5.64
C ASP A 260 13.34 2.04 6.88
N LEU A 261 13.71 1.31 7.95
CA LEU A 261 14.30 1.93 9.15
C LEU A 261 15.68 2.56 8.91
N SER A 262 16.49 1.98 8.01
CA SER A 262 17.88 2.39 7.82
C SER A 262 18.12 3.28 6.59
N ALA A 263 17.27 3.22 5.55
CA ALA A 263 17.49 3.87 4.26
C ALA A 263 17.72 5.38 4.40
N GLY A 264 16.92 6.06 5.23
CA GLY A 264 17.10 7.48 5.50
C GLY A 264 18.49 7.82 6.05
N PHE A 265 18.97 7.06 7.03
CA PHE A 265 20.30 7.24 7.62
C PHE A 265 21.41 6.89 6.62
N LEU A 266 21.28 5.75 5.93
CA LEU A 266 22.28 5.27 4.98
C LEU A 266 22.45 6.22 3.79
N LEU A 267 21.37 6.86 3.32
CA LEU A 267 21.43 7.88 2.26
C LEU A 267 22.07 9.19 2.74
N PHE A 268 21.91 9.52 4.02
CA PHE A 268 22.40 10.78 4.59
C PHE A 268 23.93 10.81 4.66
N PHE A 269 24.57 9.77 5.19
CA PHE A 269 26.02 9.71 5.35
C PHE A 269 26.75 9.44 4.02
N ASP A 270 27.79 10.23 3.72
CA ASP A 270 28.54 10.13 2.46
C ASP A 270 29.17 8.74 2.25
N ALA A 271 29.66 8.11 3.33
CA ALA A 271 30.32 6.81 3.28
C ALA A 271 29.36 5.66 2.91
N THR A 272 28.11 5.71 3.39
CA THR A 272 27.12 4.64 3.17
C THR A 272 26.21 4.90 1.96
N ARG A 273 26.16 6.15 1.47
CA ARG A 273 25.23 6.55 0.40
C ARG A 273 25.32 5.70 -0.87
N PRO A 274 26.48 5.34 -1.42
CA PRO A 274 26.53 4.52 -2.63
C PRO A 274 25.85 3.16 -2.44
N LEU A 275 26.06 2.53 -1.28
CA LEU A 275 25.41 1.27 -0.91
C LEU A 275 23.90 1.46 -0.75
N ALA A 276 23.49 2.53 -0.07
CA ALA A 276 22.08 2.88 0.11
C ALA A 276 21.37 3.07 -1.23
N LEU A 277 21.99 3.77 -2.19
CA LEU A 277 21.44 3.99 -3.52
C LEU A 277 21.19 2.67 -4.26
N ILE A 278 22.09 1.68 -4.14
CA ILE A 278 21.89 0.36 -4.76
C ILE A 278 20.66 -0.33 -4.15
N PHE A 279 20.58 -0.41 -2.82
CA PHE A 279 19.46 -1.11 -2.15
C PHE A 279 18.12 -0.40 -2.34
N VAL A 280 18.07 0.92 -2.17
CA VAL A 280 16.87 1.73 -2.40
C VAL A 280 16.41 1.62 -3.85
N THR A 281 17.35 1.64 -4.81
CA THR A 281 17.01 1.47 -6.22
C THR A 281 16.40 0.10 -6.50
N TYR A 282 17.04 -0.96 -6.00
CA TYR A 282 16.55 -2.32 -6.13
C TYR A 282 15.15 -2.47 -5.52
N PHE A 283 14.94 -1.97 -4.30
CA PHE A 283 13.66 -2.02 -3.60
C PHE A 283 12.53 -1.32 -4.35
N HIS A 284 12.75 -0.11 -4.87
CA HIS A 284 11.70 0.58 -5.63
C HIS A 284 11.45 -0.06 -7.00
N CYS A 285 12.49 -0.57 -7.66
CA CYS A 285 12.31 -1.37 -8.87
C CYS A 285 11.46 -2.61 -8.59
N MET A 286 11.72 -3.33 -7.49
CA MET A 286 10.92 -4.48 -7.07
C MET A 286 9.47 -4.08 -6.75
N ASN A 287 9.27 -3.01 -5.98
CA ASN A 287 7.94 -2.50 -5.66
C ASN A 287 7.13 -2.10 -6.91
N SER A 288 7.78 -1.56 -7.94
CA SER A 288 7.13 -1.24 -9.23
C SER A 288 6.59 -2.46 -9.97
N GLN A 289 7.12 -3.65 -9.68
CA GLN A 289 6.68 -4.91 -10.28
C GLN A 289 5.69 -5.66 -9.38
N LEU A 290 5.88 -5.60 -8.06
CA LEU A 290 5.04 -6.28 -7.08
C LEU A 290 3.69 -5.59 -6.86
N PHE A 291 3.70 -4.26 -6.85
CA PHE A 291 2.55 -3.48 -6.44
C PHE A 291 2.12 -2.50 -7.53
N SER A 292 0.80 -2.36 -7.69
CA SER A 292 0.20 -1.33 -8.55
C SER A 292 0.03 -0.02 -7.76
N ILE A 293 1.14 0.57 -7.31
CA ILE A 293 1.19 1.79 -6.47
C ILE A 293 1.54 3.06 -7.25
N GLY A 294 1.20 3.09 -8.53
CA GLY A 294 1.34 4.25 -9.40
C GLY A 294 2.77 4.80 -9.50
N MET A 295 2.90 6.13 -9.52
CA MET A 295 4.17 6.82 -9.74
C MET A 295 5.14 6.79 -8.55
N PHE A 296 4.73 6.22 -7.41
CA PHE A 296 5.52 6.27 -6.17
C PHE A 296 6.95 5.73 -6.29
N PRO A 297 7.20 4.51 -6.83
CA PRO A 297 8.56 3.98 -6.89
C PRO A 297 9.49 4.88 -7.73
N TYR A 298 8.98 5.39 -8.85
CA TYR A 298 9.72 6.31 -9.73
C TYR A 298 10.03 7.65 -9.05
N THR A 299 9.12 8.12 -8.19
CA THR A 299 9.32 9.32 -7.39
C THR A 299 10.40 9.13 -6.36
N MET A 300 10.37 8.01 -5.65
CA MET A 300 11.40 7.69 -4.65
C MET A 300 12.77 7.53 -5.30
N LEU A 301 12.84 6.90 -6.49
CA LEU A 301 14.05 6.83 -7.31
C LEU A 301 14.57 8.21 -7.71
N ALA A 302 13.71 9.08 -8.26
CA ALA A 302 14.09 10.44 -8.64
C ALA A 302 14.55 11.26 -7.41
N SER A 303 13.85 11.12 -6.29
CA SER A 303 14.17 11.81 -5.03
C SER A 303 15.49 11.32 -4.41
N SER A 304 15.97 10.12 -4.73
CA SER A 304 17.26 9.63 -4.21
C SER A 304 18.43 10.50 -4.66
N GLY A 305 18.32 11.18 -5.81
CA GLY A 305 19.27 12.20 -6.25
C GLY A 305 19.40 13.41 -5.31
N LEU A 306 18.40 13.65 -4.45
CA LEU A 306 18.45 14.65 -3.38
C LEU A 306 19.41 14.28 -2.25
N PHE A 307 19.96 13.07 -2.21
CA PHE A 307 20.94 12.72 -1.19
C PHE A 307 22.37 12.86 -1.72
N CYS A 308 22.57 12.83 -3.04
CA CYS A 308 23.86 12.99 -3.68
C CYS A 308 24.51 14.37 -3.47
N HIS A 309 25.82 14.46 -3.71
CA HIS A 309 26.56 15.73 -3.62
C HIS A 309 26.02 16.72 -4.67
N PRO A 310 25.72 17.98 -4.33
CA PRO A 310 24.99 18.87 -5.25
C PRO A 310 25.71 19.15 -6.58
N SER A 311 27.02 18.92 -6.69
CA SER A 311 27.72 19.02 -7.97
C SER A 311 27.44 17.86 -8.94
N TRP A 312 26.78 16.78 -8.52
CA TRP A 312 26.56 15.58 -9.34
C TRP A 312 25.86 15.85 -10.69
N PRO A 313 24.84 16.73 -10.79
CA PRO A 313 24.15 16.97 -12.06
C PRO A 313 25.03 17.72 -13.05
N ARG A 314 25.81 18.69 -12.55
CA ARG A 314 26.81 19.43 -13.33
C ARG A 314 27.91 18.50 -13.84
N ARG A 315 28.39 17.58 -13.00
CA ARG A 315 29.37 16.56 -13.37
C ARG A 315 28.82 15.61 -14.45
N LEU A 316 27.54 15.24 -14.37
CA LEU A 316 26.89 14.43 -15.39
C LEU A 316 26.77 15.18 -16.72
N CYS A 317 26.29 16.43 -16.70
CA CYS A 317 26.18 17.27 -17.90
C CYS A 317 27.55 17.51 -18.56
N ALA A 318 28.62 17.61 -17.78
CA ALA A 318 29.98 17.76 -18.29
C ALA A 318 30.50 16.52 -19.04
N ARG A 319 29.94 15.34 -18.79
CA ARG A 319 30.29 14.08 -19.49
C ARG A 319 29.50 13.90 -20.79
N CYS A 320 28.47 14.71 -21.05
CA CYS A 320 27.65 14.59 -22.26
C CYS A 320 28.41 15.08 -23.52
N PRO A 321 28.11 14.51 -24.71
CA PRO A 321 28.71 14.96 -25.97
C PRO A 321 28.51 16.47 -26.24
N PRO A 322 29.43 17.13 -26.97
CA PRO A 322 29.39 18.58 -27.21
C PRO A 322 28.08 19.10 -27.83
N TRP A 323 27.42 18.30 -28.68
CA TRP A 323 26.14 18.65 -29.30
C TRP A 323 24.99 18.69 -28.30
N VAL A 324 24.99 17.81 -27.29
CA VAL A 324 24.02 17.81 -26.17
C VAL A 324 24.32 18.96 -25.21
N ARG A 325 25.60 19.26 -24.97
CA ARG A 325 26.04 20.29 -24.02
C ARG A 325 25.55 21.70 -24.39
N ARG A 326 25.20 21.96 -25.65
CA ARG A 326 24.59 23.23 -26.09
C ARG A 326 23.18 23.45 -25.51
N VAL A 327 22.45 22.37 -25.23
CA VAL A 327 21.08 22.39 -24.70
C VAL A 327 21.05 22.22 -23.18
N LEU A 328 22.11 21.65 -22.60
CA LEU A 328 22.21 21.40 -21.17
C LEU A 328 22.50 22.66 -20.33
N PRO A 329 22.13 22.65 -19.04
CA PRO A 329 22.47 23.73 -18.11
C PRO A 329 23.98 23.95 -17.95
N SER A 330 24.35 25.14 -17.45
CA SER A 330 25.75 25.52 -17.25
C SER A 330 26.50 24.55 -16.34
N THR A 331 27.69 24.12 -16.75
CA THR A 331 28.57 23.30 -15.92
C THR A 331 29.39 24.12 -14.91
N GLN A 332 29.27 25.46 -14.94
CA GLN A 332 30.03 26.36 -14.06
C GLN A 332 29.55 26.31 -12.60
N PRO A 333 30.43 26.60 -11.63
CA PRO A 333 30.01 26.76 -10.24
C PRO A 333 28.96 27.87 -10.09
N PRO A 334 28.00 27.70 -9.16
CA PRO A 334 26.96 28.68 -8.96
C PRO A 334 27.53 29.95 -8.33
N ARG A 335 26.83 31.07 -8.56
CA ARG A 335 27.19 32.40 -8.09
C ARG A 335 26.65 32.67 -6.70
N PRO A 336 27.32 33.50 -5.88
CA PRO A 336 26.80 33.91 -4.59
C PRO A 336 25.42 34.55 -4.69
N SER A 337 24.53 34.22 -3.76
CA SER A 337 23.16 34.72 -3.68
C SER A 337 23.02 35.62 -2.46
N PRO A 338 22.30 36.76 -2.55
CA PRO A 338 22.02 37.61 -1.39
C PRO A 338 21.13 36.92 -0.33
N ASP A 339 20.46 35.82 -0.70
CA ASP A 339 19.62 35.03 0.19
C ASP A 339 20.43 34.08 1.09
N CYS A 340 21.70 33.82 0.74
CA CYS A 340 22.57 32.89 1.45
C CYS A 340 23.52 33.62 2.41
N HIS A 341 23.75 33.04 3.59
CA HIS A 341 24.77 33.51 4.52
C HIS A 341 26.06 32.70 4.29
N TYR A 342 27.14 33.41 3.98
CA TYR A 342 28.47 32.83 3.76
C TYR A 342 29.31 33.10 5.01
N GLY A 343 29.13 32.27 6.04
CA GLY A 343 29.87 32.40 7.30
C GLY A 343 31.37 32.14 7.10
N GLY A 344 32.16 33.21 6.96
CA GLY A 344 33.62 33.17 7.04
C GLY A 344 34.13 33.47 8.45
N ARG A 345 35.36 33.02 8.78
CA ARG A 345 36.08 33.44 10.00
C ARG A 345 36.29 34.97 9.95
N GLY A 346 35.37 35.72 10.57
CA GLY A 346 35.37 37.19 10.58
C GLY A 346 34.01 37.84 10.24
N ALA A 347 33.01 37.09 9.78
CA ALA A 347 31.69 37.64 9.43
C ALA A 347 30.84 37.90 10.68
N ARG A 348 30.93 39.12 11.26
CA ARG A 348 30.07 39.61 12.35
C ARG A 348 28.68 40.09 11.86
N GLY A 349 28.02 39.29 11.03
CA GLY A 349 26.66 39.56 10.57
C GLY A 349 25.68 38.58 11.18
N GLY A 350 24.83 39.05 12.10
CA GLY A 350 23.72 38.26 12.66
C GLY A 350 22.77 37.75 11.57
N LEU A 351 22.04 36.68 11.88
CA LEU A 351 21.01 36.15 10.99
C LEU A 351 19.91 37.21 10.76
N ARG A 352 19.43 37.32 9.52
CA ARG A 352 18.32 38.23 9.20
C ARG A 352 17.00 37.69 9.77
N PRO A 353 16.01 38.54 10.11
CA PRO A 353 14.70 38.09 10.60
C PRO A 353 14.01 37.06 9.69
N ARG A 354 14.15 37.23 8.37
CA ARG A 354 13.64 36.27 7.37
C ARG A 354 14.27 34.87 7.48
N GLN A 355 15.54 34.79 7.88
CA GLN A 355 16.24 33.51 8.04
C GLN A 355 15.81 32.80 9.33
N HIS A 356 15.58 33.55 10.42
CA HIS A 356 14.97 33.01 11.63
C HIS A 356 13.56 32.49 11.36
N LEU A 357 12.74 33.23 10.61
CA LEU A 357 11.40 32.80 10.24
C LEU A 357 11.43 31.51 9.38
N ALA A 358 12.32 31.45 8.38
CA ALA A 358 12.46 30.25 7.55
C ALA A 358 12.95 29.03 8.34
N ALA A 359 13.86 29.22 9.29
CA ALA A 359 14.31 28.15 10.19
C ALA A 359 13.19 27.70 11.13
N ALA A 360 12.45 28.63 11.75
CA ALA A 360 11.31 28.33 12.61
C ALA A 360 10.22 27.57 11.85
N PHE A 361 9.89 28.00 10.63
CA PHE A 361 8.96 27.31 9.75
C PHE A 361 9.43 25.89 9.41
N THR A 362 10.70 25.72 9.04
CA THR A 362 11.27 24.40 8.71
C THR A 362 11.20 23.46 9.91
N LEU A 363 11.52 23.96 11.11
CA LEU A 363 11.42 23.18 12.34
C LEU A 363 9.97 22.80 12.65
N LEU A 364 9.05 23.77 12.57
CA LEU A 364 7.62 23.55 12.81
C LEU A 364 7.07 22.51 11.83
N TYR A 365 7.40 22.61 10.54
CA TYR A 365 6.99 21.65 9.53
C TYR A 365 7.52 20.24 9.81
N VAL A 366 8.79 20.10 10.20
CA VAL A 366 9.36 18.79 10.53
C VAL A 366 8.69 18.20 11.76
N LEU A 367 8.46 19.01 12.80
CA LEU A 367 7.72 18.57 14.00
C LEU A 367 6.29 18.15 13.67
N GLU A 368 5.61 18.91 12.83
CA GLU A 368 4.29 18.57 12.30
C GLU A 368 4.32 17.21 11.59
N GLN A 369 5.23 17.01 10.62
CA GLN A 369 5.33 15.75 9.87
C GLN A 369 5.74 14.54 10.73
N LEU A 370 6.38 14.74 11.88
CA LEU A 370 6.65 13.69 12.86
C LEU A 370 5.45 13.42 13.77
N PHE A 371 4.67 14.45 14.10
CA PHE A 371 3.51 14.36 14.99
C PHE A 371 2.29 13.74 14.30
N LEU A 372 1.99 14.22 13.11
CA LEU A 372 0.78 13.90 12.36
C LEU A 372 0.54 12.39 12.13
N PRO A 373 1.56 11.56 11.81
CA PRO A 373 1.38 10.11 11.67
C PRO A 373 1.00 9.37 12.97
N TYR A 374 0.99 10.06 14.11
CA TYR A 374 0.61 9.53 15.42
C TYR A 374 -0.52 10.33 16.08
N SER A 375 -1.11 11.33 15.40
CA SER A 375 -2.15 12.19 15.97
C SER A 375 -3.54 11.53 16.05
N HIS A 376 -3.62 10.20 15.93
CA HIS A 376 -4.87 9.42 15.85
C HIS A 376 -5.70 9.45 17.14
N PHE A 377 -5.08 9.83 18.26
CA PHE A 377 -5.78 10.08 19.52
C PHE A 377 -6.68 11.31 19.45
N ILE A 378 -6.43 12.24 18.51
CA ILE A 378 -7.25 13.41 18.25
C ILE A 378 -8.39 13.05 17.29
N THR A 379 -8.06 12.36 16.19
CA THR A 379 -9.00 12.09 15.10
C THR A 379 -9.65 10.71 15.23
N GLN A 380 -10.23 10.44 16.40
CA GLN A 380 -10.72 9.10 16.79
C GLN A 380 -11.83 8.56 15.88
N GLY A 381 -12.60 9.43 15.22
CA GLY A 381 -13.68 9.03 14.31
C GLY A 381 -13.23 8.31 13.05
N TYR A 382 -11.95 8.45 12.69
CA TYR A 382 -11.34 7.75 11.56
C TYR A 382 -10.68 6.43 11.96
N ASN A 383 -10.51 6.19 13.26
CA ASN A 383 -9.96 4.94 13.75
C ASN A 383 -10.96 3.81 13.50
N ASN A 384 -10.47 2.70 12.96
CA ASN A 384 -11.20 1.44 12.83
C ASN A 384 -10.31 0.34 13.45
N TRP A 385 -10.17 -0.82 12.81
CA TRP A 385 -9.15 -1.80 13.20
C TRP A 385 -7.72 -1.28 13.03
N THR A 386 -7.54 -0.29 12.16
CA THR A 386 -6.30 0.47 12.00
C THR A 386 -6.53 1.90 12.46
N ASN A 387 -5.57 2.46 13.19
CA ASN A 387 -5.64 3.83 13.69
C ASN A 387 -5.38 4.84 12.56
N GLY A 388 -6.14 5.94 12.57
CA GLY A 388 -5.91 7.10 11.73
C GLY A 388 -6.68 7.16 10.42
N LEU A 389 -6.68 8.36 9.85
CA LEU A 389 -7.18 8.62 8.51
C LEU A 389 -6.28 7.92 7.48
N TYR A 390 -6.92 7.20 6.56
CA TYR A 390 -6.20 6.44 5.54
C TYR A 390 -5.30 7.33 4.66
N GLY A 391 -4.07 6.87 4.44
CA GLY A 391 -3.13 7.48 3.48
C GLY A 391 -2.31 8.66 4.03
N TYR A 392 -2.31 8.86 5.35
CA TYR A 392 -1.63 9.97 6.01
C TYR A 392 -0.56 9.55 7.03
N SER A 393 -0.71 8.35 7.59
CA SER A 393 0.14 7.80 8.66
C SER A 393 1.43 7.11 8.17
N TRP A 394 1.70 7.14 6.86
CA TRP A 394 2.81 6.40 6.22
C TRP A 394 2.76 4.89 6.42
N ASP A 395 1.58 4.32 6.68
CA ASP A 395 1.33 2.88 6.79
C ASP A 395 1.41 2.21 5.42
N MET A 396 2.62 2.04 4.89
CA MET A 396 2.86 1.53 3.54
C MET A 396 2.88 0.01 3.52
N MET A 397 1.78 -0.57 3.01
CA MET A 397 1.58 -2.02 2.77
C MET A 397 1.64 -2.91 4.01
N VAL A 398 1.34 -2.38 5.20
CA VAL A 398 1.36 -3.15 6.46
C VAL A 398 0.12 -4.04 6.65
N HIS A 399 -0.99 -3.74 5.95
CA HIS A 399 -2.26 -4.44 6.14
C HIS A 399 -2.78 -4.99 4.82
N SER A 400 -3.05 -6.30 4.78
CA SER A 400 -3.82 -6.96 3.73
C SER A 400 -5.24 -7.18 4.22
N ARG A 401 -6.24 -6.83 3.41
CA ARG A 401 -7.67 -7.00 3.74
C ARG A 401 -8.37 -7.80 2.67
N PHE A 402 -9.13 -8.80 3.10
CA PHE A 402 -9.98 -9.60 2.24
C PHE A 402 -11.43 -9.48 2.68
N HIS A 403 -12.34 -9.34 1.72
CA HIS A 403 -13.76 -9.12 1.95
C HIS A 403 -14.53 -10.25 1.30
N GLN A 404 -15.18 -11.08 2.11
CA GLN A 404 -15.97 -12.18 1.58
C GLN A 404 -17.43 -11.79 1.36
N HIS A 405 -18.03 -11.11 2.33
CA HIS A 405 -19.46 -10.77 2.32
C HIS A 405 -19.65 -9.29 2.60
N VAL A 406 -20.40 -8.62 1.72
CA VAL A 406 -20.82 -7.21 1.89
C VAL A 406 -22.28 -7.13 1.48
N LYS A 407 -23.15 -6.88 2.44
CA LYS A 407 -24.59 -6.77 2.25
C LYS A 407 -25.07 -5.41 2.75
N ILE A 408 -25.93 -4.79 1.96
CA ILE A 408 -26.61 -3.55 2.31
C ILE A 408 -28.10 -3.85 2.34
N THR A 409 -28.71 -3.59 3.47
CA THR A 409 -30.15 -3.75 3.67
C THR A 409 -30.76 -2.38 3.94
N TYR A 410 -31.88 -2.09 3.29
CA TYR A 410 -32.70 -0.93 3.64
C TYR A 410 -34.02 -1.40 4.23
N ARG A 411 -34.57 -0.58 5.13
CA ARG A 411 -35.92 -0.72 5.64
C ARG A 411 -36.63 0.62 5.50
N ASP A 412 -37.79 0.65 4.85
CA ASP A 412 -38.61 1.87 4.85
C ASP A 412 -39.27 2.04 6.22
N GLY A 413 -39.06 3.17 6.86
CA GLY A 413 -39.69 3.53 8.13
C GLY A 413 -41.21 3.68 8.01
N LEU A 414 -41.73 3.98 6.81
CA LEU A 414 -43.17 4.18 6.59
C LEU A 414 -43.90 2.88 6.26
N THR A 415 -43.42 2.10 5.28
CA THR A 415 -44.08 0.86 4.86
C THR A 415 -43.62 -0.37 5.66
N GLY A 416 -42.45 -0.29 6.30
CA GLY A 416 -41.80 -1.44 6.92
C GLY A 416 -41.15 -2.42 5.94
N GLU A 417 -41.21 -2.15 4.63
CA GLU A 417 -40.63 -2.99 3.59
C GLU A 417 -39.11 -3.07 3.75
N VAL A 418 -38.56 -4.28 3.60
CA VAL A 418 -37.13 -4.56 3.69
C VAL A 418 -36.64 -4.99 2.32
N GLY A 419 -35.56 -4.37 1.85
CA GLY A 419 -34.93 -4.73 0.59
C GLY A 419 -33.41 -4.70 0.65
N TYR A 420 -32.79 -5.10 -0.45
CA TYR A 420 -31.34 -5.24 -0.56
C TYR A 420 -30.78 -4.37 -1.68
N LEU A 421 -29.61 -3.79 -1.44
CA LEU A 421 -28.89 -3.00 -2.43
C LEU A 421 -27.58 -3.68 -2.79
N LYS A 422 -27.29 -3.70 -4.10
CA LYS A 422 -25.99 -4.11 -4.59
C LYS A 422 -24.93 -3.12 -4.08
N PRO A 423 -23.86 -3.56 -3.38
CA PRO A 423 -22.93 -2.64 -2.71
C PRO A 423 -22.33 -1.52 -3.58
N GLY A 424 -22.10 -1.79 -4.87
CA GLY A 424 -21.54 -0.83 -5.83
C GLY A 424 -22.54 -0.13 -6.75
N VAL A 425 -23.84 -0.09 -6.41
CA VAL A 425 -24.85 0.49 -7.33
C VAL A 425 -24.66 2.00 -7.55
N PHE A 426 -24.26 2.75 -6.51
CA PHE A 426 -24.13 4.21 -6.56
C PHE A 426 -22.69 4.70 -6.35
N THR A 427 -21.69 3.82 -6.40
CA THR A 427 -20.27 4.19 -6.26
C THR A 427 -19.38 3.20 -7.00
N GLN A 428 -18.36 3.72 -7.68
CA GLN A 428 -17.30 2.91 -8.31
C GLN A 428 -16.23 2.47 -7.31
N SER A 429 -16.07 3.21 -6.21
CA SER A 429 -15.09 2.88 -5.20
C SER A 429 -15.57 1.72 -4.33
N ARG A 430 -14.64 0.81 -4.03
CA ARG A 430 -14.85 -0.27 -3.06
C ARG A 430 -14.34 0.07 -1.66
N ARG A 431 -13.69 1.23 -1.46
CA ARG A 431 -13.01 1.55 -0.20
C ARG A 431 -13.94 1.96 0.93
N TRP A 432 -15.17 2.38 0.62
CA TRP A 432 -16.08 2.85 1.65
C TRP A 432 -16.36 1.79 2.72
N LYS A 433 -16.37 0.51 2.34
CA LYS A 433 -16.65 -0.62 3.24
C LYS A 433 -15.60 -0.83 4.32
N ASP A 434 -14.42 -0.23 4.18
CA ASP A 434 -13.28 -0.40 5.07
C ASP A 434 -13.18 0.71 6.14
N HIS A 435 -14.01 1.75 6.04
CA HIS A 435 -13.86 2.97 6.81
C HIS A 435 -15.21 3.51 7.31
N ALA A 436 -15.32 3.70 8.62
CA ALA A 436 -16.53 4.21 9.26
C ALA A 436 -17.05 5.54 8.68
N ASP A 437 -16.16 6.51 8.48
CA ASP A 437 -16.55 7.82 7.94
C ASP A 437 -17.16 7.71 6.53
N MET A 438 -16.61 6.82 5.69
CA MET A 438 -17.14 6.56 4.36
C MET A 438 -18.44 5.75 4.40
N LEU A 439 -18.60 4.78 5.29
CA LEU A 439 -19.88 4.09 5.52
C LEU A 439 -20.99 5.07 5.93
N LYS A 440 -20.68 6.03 6.80
CA LYS A 440 -21.61 7.10 7.19
C LYS A 440 -21.94 8.02 6.01
N GLN A 441 -20.95 8.40 5.21
CA GLN A 441 -21.17 9.19 3.99
C GLN A 441 -22.02 8.42 2.97
N TYR A 442 -21.81 7.10 2.84
CA TYR A 442 -22.57 6.29 1.90
C TYR A 442 -24.02 6.13 2.34
N SER A 443 -24.29 5.78 3.60
CA SER A 443 -25.66 5.72 4.14
C SER A 443 -26.40 7.05 3.98
N THR A 444 -25.74 8.18 4.28
CA THR A 444 -26.33 9.52 4.12
C THR A 444 -26.62 9.87 2.66
N CYS A 445 -25.79 9.37 1.73
CA CYS A 445 -26.04 9.53 0.31
C CYS A 445 -27.22 8.68 -0.15
N LEU A 446 -27.22 7.39 0.20
CA LEU A 446 -28.30 6.46 -0.11
C LEU A 446 -29.65 6.95 0.43
N SER A 447 -29.69 7.49 1.66
CA SER A 447 -30.93 8.01 2.23
C SER A 447 -31.53 9.20 1.47
N ARG A 448 -30.72 9.92 0.69
CA ARG A 448 -31.18 11.00 -0.21
C ARG A 448 -31.61 10.48 -1.59
N LEU A 449 -31.07 9.35 -2.03
CA LEU A 449 -31.34 8.78 -3.36
C LEU A 449 -32.57 7.86 -3.35
N LEU A 450 -32.72 7.05 -2.30
CA LEU A 450 -33.77 6.04 -2.18
C LEU A 450 -35.21 6.58 -2.25
N PRO A 451 -35.54 7.82 -1.82
CA PRO A 451 -36.87 8.40 -2.05
C PRO A 451 -37.30 8.48 -3.52
N ARG A 452 -36.34 8.47 -4.47
CA ARG A 452 -36.65 8.42 -5.91
C ARG A 452 -37.10 7.04 -6.40
N TYR A 453 -36.90 6.03 -5.57
CA TYR A 453 -37.24 4.63 -5.83
C TYR A 453 -38.37 4.16 -4.89
N ASN A 454 -39.25 5.06 -4.47
CA ASN A 454 -40.40 4.80 -3.61
C ASN A 454 -40.06 4.35 -2.17
N VAL A 455 -38.86 4.64 -1.67
CA VAL A 455 -38.48 4.36 -0.26
C VAL A 455 -38.43 5.68 0.49
N SER A 456 -39.47 5.97 1.28
CA SER A 456 -39.71 7.32 1.81
C SER A 456 -38.81 7.64 3.01
N GLU A 457 -38.74 6.73 3.99
CA GLU A 457 -37.94 6.89 5.20
C GLU A 457 -36.86 5.80 5.30
N PRO A 458 -35.81 5.83 4.45
CA PRO A 458 -34.82 4.78 4.38
C PRO A 458 -33.96 4.70 5.66
N GLN A 459 -34.06 3.58 6.37
CA GLN A 459 -33.10 3.12 7.38
C GLN A 459 -32.11 2.18 6.70
N ILE A 460 -30.81 2.34 6.94
CA ILE A 460 -29.78 1.61 6.16
C ILE A 460 -28.83 0.88 7.10
N TYR A 461 -28.71 -0.42 6.85
CA TYR A 461 -27.91 -1.36 7.62
C TYR A 461 -26.81 -1.94 6.74
N PHE A 462 -25.60 -2.00 7.28
CA PHE A 462 -24.45 -2.58 6.61
C PHE A 462 -24.01 -3.85 7.32
N ASP A 463 -23.77 -4.88 6.53
CA ASP A 463 -23.18 -6.13 6.97
C ASP A 463 -21.89 -6.35 6.18
N VAL A 464 -20.74 -6.09 6.81
CA VAL A 464 -19.42 -6.10 6.16
C VAL A 464 -18.49 -7.07 6.90
N TRP A 465 -18.10 -8.14 6.20
CA TRP A 465 -17.18 -9.16 6.70
C TRP A 465 -15.79 -8.98 6.10
N VAL A 466 -14.80 -8.88 6.99
CA VAL A 466 -13.42 -8.60 6.63
C VAL A 466 -12.48 -9.53 7.39
N SER A 467 -11.47 -10.05 6.70
CA SER A 467 -10.25 -10.57 7.32
C SER A 467 -9.11 -9.60 7.09
N ILE A 468 -8.27 -9.45 8.12
CA ILE A 468 -7.05 -8.64 8.07
C ILE A 468 -5.84 -9.50 8.46
N ASN A 469 -4.82 -9.52 7.60
CA ASN A 469 -3.56 -10.27 7.79
C ASN A 469 -3.79 -11.74 8.21
N ASP A 470 -4.61 -12.44 7.41
CA ASP A 470 -4.92 -13.88 7.51
C ASP A 470 -5.59 -14.33 8.83
N ARG A 471 -6.25 -13.41 9.54
CA ARG A 471 -7.15 -13.75 10.66
C ARG A 471 -8.49 -14.30 10.17
N PHE A 472 -9.33 -14.76 11.11
CA PHE A 472 -10.74 -15.07 10.86
C PHE A 472 -11.46 -13.92 10.12
N GLN A 473 -12.41 -14.27 9.26
CA GLN A 473 -13.41 -13.32 8.78
C GLN A 473 -14.31 -12.93 9.95
N GLN A 474 -14.48 -11.63 10.17
CA GLN A 474 -15.38 -11.13 11.21
C GLN A 474 -16.07 -9.84 10.74
N ARG A 475 -17.13 -9.44 11.45
CA ARG A 475 -17.87 -8.22 11.17
C ARG A 475 -17.07 -6.97 11.53
N LEU A 476 -17.00 -6.01 10.60
CA LEU A 476 -16.41 -4.69 10.87
C LEU A 476 -17.39 -3.74 11.56
N VAL A 477 -18.69 -3.87 11.28
CA VAL A 477 -19.75 -2.97 11.78
C VAL A 477 -20.92 -3.77 12.32
N ASP A 478 -21.62 -3.20 13.32
CA ASP A 478 -22.83 -3.82 13.87
C ASP A 478 -23.98 -3.73 12.85
N PRO A 479 -24.48 -4.87 12.33
CA PRO A 479 -25.53 -4.90 11.31
C PRO A 479 -26.90 -4.47 11.82
N ARG A 480 -27.07 -4.29 13.14
CA ARG A 480 -28.35 -3.91 13.77
C ARG A 480 -28.54 -2.40 13.85
N VAL A 481 -27.50 -1.62 13.55
CA VAL A 481 -27.51 -0.16 13.70
C VAL A 481 -27.92 0.50 12.38
N ASP A 482 -28.90 1.40 12.43
CA ASP A 482 -29.22 2.28 11.30
C ASP A 482 -28.13 3.35 11.17
N LEU A 483 -27.26 3.19 10.17
CA LEU A 483 -26.15 4.10 9.95
C LEU A 483 -26.60 5.49 9.47
N VAL A 484 -27.83 5.66 8.99
CA VAL A 484 -28.35 7.00 8.63
C VAL A 484 -28.50 7.86 9.89
N ARG A 485 -29.00 7.29 10.99
CA ARG A 485 -29.20 7.98 12.28
C ARG A 485 -28.02 7.87 13.24
N ALA A 486 -27.16 6.86 13.07
CA ALA A 486 -26.03 6.64 13.96
C ALA A 486 -25.08 7.86 14.06
N PRO A 487 -24.60 8.23 15.25
CA PRO A 487 -23.67 9.33 15.40
C PRO A 487 -22.30 8.99 14.79
N TRP A 488 -21.67 10.00 14.21
CA TRP A 488 -20.28 9.95 13.78
C TRP A 488 -19.67 11.36 13.89
N SER A 489 -18.46 11.44 14.41
CA SER A 489 -17.71 12.70 14.55
C SER A 489 -16.22 12.40 14.32
N PRO A 490 -15.46 13.31 13.69
CA PRO A 490 -14.01 13.16 13.53
C PRO A 490 -13.25 12.94 14.85
N TRP A 491 -13.79 13.43 15.97
CA TRP A 491 -13.07 13.56 17.24
C TRP A 491 -13.43 12.51 18.29
N SER A 492 -14.48 11.72 18.07
CA SER A 492 -14.95 10.70 19.02
C SER A 492 -14.90 9.31 18.41
N PRO A 493 -14.70 8.25 19.22
CA PRO A 493 -14.72 6.88 18.71
C PRO A 493 -16.08 6.53 18.12
N THR A 494 -16.09 5.68 17.09
CA THR A 494 -17.31 5.28 16.41
C THR A 494 -17.96 4.10 17.13
N PRO A 495 -19.16 4.24 17.74
CA PRO A 495 -19.72 3.23 18.64
C PRO A 495 -20.25 1.97 17.94
N TRP A 496 -20.51 2.05 16.64
CA TRP A 496 -21.08 0.96 15.83
C TRP A 496 -20.02 0.19 15.02
N VAL A 497 -18.74 0.54 15.16
CA VAL A 497 -17.62 -0.26 14.62
C VAL A 497 -17.28 -1.33 15.64
N LEU A 498 -17.25 -2.58 15.20
CA LEU A 498 -16.94 -3.71 16.06
C LEU A 498 -15.42 -3.87 16.24
N PRO A 499 -14.95 -4.25 17.43
CA PRO A 499 -13.52 -4.37 17.71
C PRO A 499 -12.91 -5.53 16.92
N LEU A 500 -11.61 -5.43 16.60
CA LEU A 500 -10.86 -6.55 16.06
C LEU A 500 -10.68 -7.61 17.16
N LEU A 501 -11.09 -8.86 16.92
CA LEU A 501 -10.93 -9.98 17.87
C LEU A 501 -9.45 -10.41 17.97
N LEU A 502 -8.63 -9.58 18.62
CA LEU A 502 -7.19 -9.78 18.76
C LEU A 502 -6.84 -11.06 19.52
N GLU A 503 -7.68 -11.49 20.45
CA GLU A 503 -7.56 -12.75 21.20
C GLU A 503 -7.55 -14.00 20.31
N LEU A 504 -8.11 -13.91 19.11
CA LEU A 504 -8.09 -14.99 18.13
C LEU A 504 -6.87 -14.95 17.21
N SER A 505 -6.00 -13.93 17.32
CA SER A 505 -4.79 -13.81 16.48
C SER A 505 -3.85 -15.03 16.53
N PRO A 506 -3.68 -15.75 17.67
CA PRO A 506 -2.86 -16.97 17.71
C PRO A 506 -3.40 -18.11 16.84
N TRP A 507 -4.68 -18.09 16.46
CA TRP A 507 -5.26 -19.13 15.61
C TRP A 507 -4.71 -19.12 14.18
N ARG A 508 -4.04 -18.07 13.73
CA ARG A 508 -3.53 -17.96 12.35
C ARG A 508 -2.71 -19.16 11.90
N GLN A 509 -1.82 -19.66 12.74
CA GLN A 509 -1.04 -20.88 12.45
C GLN A 509 -1.96 -22.09 12.31
N ARG A 510 -2.93 -22.23 13.21
CA ARG A 510 -3.92 -23.31 13.15
C ARG A 510 -4.81 -23.25 11.91
N LEU A 511 -5.18 -22.04 11.46
CA LEU A 511 -5.96 -21.86 10.23
C LEU A 511 -5.17 -22.33 9.00
N GLN A 512 -3.89 -21.96 8.92
CA GLN A 512 -2.99 -22.40 7.86
C GLN A 512 -2.77 -23.91 7.88
N GLU A 513 -2.60 -24.51 9.06
CA GLU A 513 -2.53 -25.98 9.21
C GLU A 513 -3.80 -26.65 8.69
N LEU A 514 -4.98 -26.14 9.06
CA LEU A 514 -6.25 -26.68 8.61
C LEU A 514 -6.40 -26.58 7.10
N GLU A 515 -6.06 -25.44 6.49
CA GLU A 515 -6.05 -25.28 5.02
C GLU A 515 -5.07 -26.24 4.35
N SER A 516 -3.88 -26.45 4.93
CA SER A 516 -2.86 -27.33 4.35
C SER A 516 -3.26 -28.81 4.33
N GLN A 517 -4.22 -29.22 5.16
CA GLN A 517 -4.77 -30.57 5.22
C GLN A 517 -5.89 -30.82 4.21
N LEU A 518 -6.40 -29.78 3.54
CA LEU A 518 -7.46 -29.89 2.57
C LEU A 518 -6.92 -30.36 1.22
N ASP A 519 -7.72 -31.20 0.55
CA ASP A 519 -7.46 -31.56 -0.83
C ASP A 519 -7.54 -30.33 -1.75
N GLY A 520 -6.83 -30.33 -2.88
CA GLY A 520 -6.76 -29.18 -3.80
C GLY A 520 -8.08 -28.74 -4.47
N HIS A 521 -9.20 -29.38 -4.16
CA HIS A 521 -10.54 -29.04 -4.65
C HIS A 521 -11.50 -28.59 -3.54
N THR A 522 -11.03 -28.60 -2.29
CA THR A 522 -11.78 -28.19 -1.11
C THR A 522 -11.20 -26.89 -0.60
N ASP A 523 -12.02 -25.85 -0.57
CA ASP A 523 -11.64 -24.57 0.01
C ASP A 523 -12.27 -24.43 1.41
N ALA A 524 -11.56 -23.71 2.28
CA ALA A 524 -12.06 -23.34 3.60
C ALA A 524 -12.28 -21.83 3.71
N VAL A 525 -13.29 -21.47 4.48
CA VAL A 525 -13.50 -20.12 4.96
C VAL A 525 -13.67 -20.16 6.47
N PHE A 526 -12.83 -19.44 7.17
CA PHE A 526 -12.87 -19.32 8.63
C PHE A 526 -13.59 -18.05 9.06
N ILE A 527 -14.59 -18.22 9.92
CA ILE A 527 -15.46 -17.15 10.40
C ILE A 527 -15.40 -17.08 11.92
N ALA A 528 -15.39 -15.86 12.45
CA ALA A 528 -15.63 -15.55 13.85
C ALA A 528 -16.73 -14.49 13.94
N ASP A 529 -17.83 -14.79 14.64
CA ASP A 529 -18.94 -13.85 14.82
C ASP A 529 -19.21 -13.57 16.30
N PHE A 530 -19.77 -12.39 16.58
CA PHE A 530 -20.02 -11.89 17.91
C PHE A 530 -21.29 -12.50 18.54
N PRO A 531 -21.35 -12.62 19.88
CA PRO A 531 -22.54 -13.09 20.59
C PRO A 531 -23.83 -12.37 20.20
N GLY A 532 -24.89 -13.15 19.94
CA GLY A 532 -26.21 -12.64 19.59
C GLY A 532 -26.35 -12.10 18.17
N LEU A 533 -25.32 -12.24 17.32
CA LEU A 533 -25.39 -12.01 15.88
C LEU A 533 -25.55 -13.33 15.13
N HIS A 534 -25.90 -13.22 13.84
CA HIS A 534 -25.97 -14.37 12.95
C HIS A 534 -25.45 -14.03 11.56
N LEU A 535 -24.89 -15.03 10.89
CA LEU A 535 -24.56 -14.97 9.47
C LEU A 535 -25.66 -15.66 8.67
N GLU A 536 -26.32 -14.92 7.79
CA GLU A 536 -27.18 -15.48 6.75
C GLU A 536 -26.34 -15.73 5.49
N ASN A 537 -26.35 -16.96 4.99
CA ASN A 537 -25.61 -17.33 3.80
C ASN A 537 -26.44 -18.27 2.91
N PHE A 538 -26.16 -18.24 1.61
CA PHE A 538 -26.78 -19.10 0.60
C PHE A 538 -25.73 -20.07 0.06
N VAL A 539 -26.05 -21.36 0.07
CA VAL A 539 -25.18 -22.38 -0.56
C VAL A 539 -25.64 -22.59 -1.99
N SER A 540 -24.79 -22.29 -2.97
CA SER A 540 -25.12 -22.57 -4.38
C SER A 540 -25.32 -24.07 -4.62
N GLU A 541 -26.18 -24.44 -5.57
CA GLU A 541 -26.36 -25.83 -6.02
C GLU A 541 -25.04 -26.46 -6.51
N ASP A 542 -24.16 -25.64 -7.10
CA ASP A 542 -22.82 -26.04 -7.55
C ASP A 542 -21.85 -26.39 -6.40
N LEU A 543 -22.17 -26.00 -5.17
CA LEU A 543 -21.36 -26.27 -3.97
C LEU A 543 -21.95 -27.45 -3.18
N GLY A 544 -22.32 -28.52 -3.90
CA GLY A 544 -23.13 -29.63 -3.40
C GLY A 544 -22.60 -30.42 -2.21
N ASN A 545 -21.35 -30.21 -1.79
CA ASN A 545 -20.76 -30.82 -0.58
C ASN A 545 -20.21 -29.73 0.35
N THR A 546 -21.08 -28.80 0.75
CA THR A 546 -20.73 -27.75 1.71
C THR A 546 -21.03 -28.24 3.12
N SER A 547 -20.02 -28.23 3.98
CA SER A 547 -20.17 -28.54 5.40
C SER A 547 -19.76 -27.36 6.27
N LEU A 548 -20.37 -27.28 7.43
CA LEU A 548 -20.02 -26.33 8.47
C LEU A 548 -19.46 -27.10 9.68
N ARG A 549 -18.34 -26.63 10.22
CA ARG A 549 -17.72 -27.21 11.42
C ARG A 549 -17.38 -26.13 12.43
N VAL A 550 -17.74 -26.36 13.68
CA VAL A 550 -17.45 -25.43 14.78
C VAL A 550 -16.04 -25.66 15.29
N LEU A 551 -15.26 -24.59 15.37
CA LEU A 551 -13.88 -24.59 15.83
C LEU A 551 -13.75 -24.13 17.28
N ARG A 552 -14.62 -23.22 17.74
CA ARG A 552 -14.71 -22.74 19.12
C ARG A 552 -16.09 -22.15 19.39
N GLY A 553 -16.61 -22.34 20.60
CA GLY A 553 -17.90 -21.79 21.02
C GLY A 553 -19.08 -22.68 20.63
N GLU A 554 -20.28 -22.08 20.57
CA GLU A 554 -21.53 -22.78 20.23
C GLU A 554 -22.31 -21.96 19.21
N VAL A 555 -22.84 -22.65 18.20
CA VAL A 555 -23.68 -22.03 17.15
C VAL A 555 -24.98 -22.78 16.99
N LEU A 556 -26.03 -22.04 16.66
CA LEU A 556 -27.31 -22.59 16.25
C LEU A 556 -27.49 -22.37 14.75
N VAL A 557 -27.54 -23.45 13.99
CA VAL A 557 -27.77 -23.43 12.54
C VAL A 557 -29.26 -23.60 12.26
N GLU A 558 -29.88 -22.54 11.73
CA GLU A 558 -31.27 -22.52 11.26
C GLU A 558 -31.30 -22.76 9.74
N LEU A 559 -31.94 -23.85 9.33
CA LEU A 559 -32.24 -24.17 7.94
C LEU A 559 -33.59 -23.52 7.59
N VAL A 560 -33.55 -22.39 6.89
CA VAL A 560 -34.70 -21.47 6.74
C VAL A 560 -35.88 -22.16 6.05
N GLU A 561 -35.64 -22.88 4.96
CA GLU A 561 -36.69 -23.56 4.18
C GLU A 561 -37.23 -24.82 4.86
N GLN A 562 -36.41 -25.47 5.69
CA GLN A 562 -36.78 -26.71 6.36
C GLN A 562 -37.44 -26.45 7.72
N HIS A 563 -37.41 -25.20 8.20
CA HIS A 563 -37.83 -24.80 9.55
C HIS A 563 -37.22 -25.67 10.66
N ARG A 564 -35.94 -26.03 10.50
CA ARG A 564 -35.19 -26.88 11.44
C ARG A 564 -33.99 -26.13 12.00
N ASN A 565 -33.76 -26.28 13.30
CA ASN A 565 -32.65 -25.69 14.01
C ASN A 565 -31.75 -26.80 14.57
N HIS A 566 -30.45 -26.66 14.39
CA HIS A 566 -29.43 -27.59 14.86
C HIS A 566 -28.42 -26.85 15.73
N SER A 567 -28.29 -27.23 17.01
CA SER A 567 -27.21 -26.71 17.85
C SER A 567 -25.94 -27.50 17.58
N LEU A 568 -24.83 -26.82 17.37
CA LEU A 568 -23.52 -27.41 17.16
C LEU A 568 -22.52 -26.84 18.16
N ARG A 569 -21.78 -27.73 18.81
CA ARG A 569 -20.72 -27.41 19.76
C ARG A 569 -19.35 -27.57 19.14
N GLU A 570 -18.33 -27.12 19.84
CA GLU A 570 -16.94 -27.22 19.42
C GLU A 570 -16.56 -28.64 18.95
N GLY A 571 -15.98 -28.72 17.75
CA GLY A 571 -15.59 -29.97 17.10
C GLY A 571 -16.69 -30.61 16.25
N GLU A 572 -17.96 -30.32 16.53
CA GLU A 572 -19.11 -30.82 15.77
C GLU A 572 -19.25 -30.10 14.43
N GLY A 573 -19.89 -30.77 13.48
CA GLY A 573 -20.18 -30.20 12.18
C GLY A 573 -21.37 -30.87 11.52
N MET A 574 -21.93 -30.20 10.52
CA MET A 574 -23.06 -30.70 9.75
C MET A 574 -22.89 -30.39 8.27
N GLN A 575 -23.51 -31.22 7.44
CA GLN A 575 -23.69 -30.94 6.01
C GLN A 575 -24.80 -29.91 5.83
N LEU A 576 -24.59 -28.97 4.92
CA LEU A 576 -25.57 -27.94 4.58
C LEU A 576 -26.25 -28.28 3.25
N PRO A 577 -27.59 -28.14 3.17
CA PRO A 577 -28.30 -28.37 1.92
C PRO A 577 -27.89 -27.33 0.88
N ALA A 578 -27.63 -27.80 -0.35
CA ALA A 578 -27.35 -26.93 -1.48
C ALA A 578 -28.65 -26.31 -2.01
N GLY A 579 -28.55 -25.11 -2.59
CA GLY A 579 -29.69 -24.35 -3.13
C GLY A 579 -30.55 -23.66 -2.08
N GLN A 580 -30.14 -23.62 -0.80
CA GLN A 580 -30.96 -23.09 0.31
C GLN A 580 -30.20 -22.03 1.12
N TYR A 581 -30.98 -21.18 1.81
CA TYR A 581 -30.46 -20.27 2.82
C TYR A 581 -30.37 -20.95 4.19
N HIS A 582 -29.31 -20.63 4.93
CA HIS A 582 -29.16 -20.97 6.34
C HIS A 582 -28.69 -19.75 7.13
N LYS A 583 -29.02 -19.74 8.42
CA LYS A 583 -28.53 -18.76 9.38
C LYS A 583 -27.73 -19.45 10.45
N VAL A 584 -26.52 -18.96 10.70
CA VAL A 584 -25.66 -19.44 11.79
C VAL A 584 -25.68 -18.40 12.88
N HIS A 585 -26.37 -18.69 13.99
CA HIS A 585 -26.48 -17.81 15.14
C HIS A 585 -25.38 -18.12 16.15
N THR A 586 -24.65 -17.11 16.60
CA THR A 586 -23.68 -17.25 17.71
C THR A 586 -24.42 -17.16 19.03
N VAL A 587 -24.56 -18.31 19.72
CA VAL A 587 -25.34 -18.43 20.97
C VAL A 587 -24.47 -18.47 22.22
N SER A 588 -23.15 -18.66 22.08
CA SER A 588 -22.21 -18.58 23.19
C SER A 588 -22.03 -17.16 23.73
N ALA A 589 -21.58 -17.06 24.99
CA ALA A 589 -21.24 -15.77 25.62
C ALA A 589 -19.97 -15.13 25.04
N GLU A 590 -19.07 -15.94 24.47
CA GLU A 590 -17.88 -15.51 23.74
C GLU A 590 -18.11 -15.63 22.22
N PRO A 591 -17.29 -14.99 21.37
CA PRO A 591 -17.36 -15.17 19.92
C PRO A 591 -17.26 -16.65 19.53
N SER A 592 -18.12 -17.09 18.60
CA SER A 592 -18.04 -18.43 18.02
C SER A 592 -17.22 -18.41 16.76
N CYS A 593 -16.31 -19.37 16.66
CA CYS A 593 -15.50 -19.60 15.47
C CYS A 593 -15.96 -20.87 14.77
N TYR A 594 -16.16 -20.79 13.46
CA TYR A 594 -16.56 -21.93 12.64
C TYR A 594 -15.95 -21.81 11.26
N MET A 595 -15.89 -22.92 10.55
CA MET A 595 -15.42 -22.96 9.17
C MET A 595 -16.46 -23.54 8.24
N TYR A 596 -16.55 -22.96 7.05
CA TYR A 596 -17.17 -23.60 5.90
C TYR A 596 -16.13 -24.36 5.12
N LEU A 597 -16.42 -25.60 4.80
CA LEU A 597 -15.69 -26.39 3.82
C LEU A 597 -16.60 -26.57 2.62
N TYR A 598 -16.17 -26.17 1.44
CA TYR A 598 -16.93 -26.41 0.23
C TYR A 598 -16.03 -26.97 -0.86
N VAL A 599 -16.60 -27.90 -1.62
CA VAL A 599 -15.95 -28.49 -2.79
C VAL A 599 -16.48 -27.79 -4.03
N ASN A 600 -15.58 -27.28 -4.87
CA ASN A 600 -15.96 -26.71 -6.16
C ASN A 600 -16.28 -27.85 -7.14
N THR A 601 -17.52 -28.34 -7.11
CA THR A 601 -17.93 -29.51 -7.89
C THR A 601 -17.84 -29.26 -9.39
N THR A 602 -18.11 -28.03 -9.85
CA THR A 602 -17.98 -27.63 -11.25
C THR A 602 -16.54 -27.69 -11.72
N ALA A 603 -15.58 -27.19 -10.92
CA ALA A 603 -14.17 -27.27 -11.24
C ALA A 603 -13.68 -28.72 -11.26
N LEU A 604 -14.10 -29.53 -10.28
CA LEU A 604 -13.79 -30.96 -10.22
C LEU A 604 -14.33 -31.73 -11.44
N ALA A 605 -15.59 -31.46 -11.83
CA ALA A 605 -16.21 -32.07 -13.00
C ALA A 605 -15.51 -31.67 -14.29
N LEU A 606 -15.16 -30.38 -14.42
CA LEU A 606 -14.38 -29.87 -15.55
C LEU A 606 -13.02 -30.56 -15.62
N GLU A 607 -12.31 -30.67 -14.50
CA GLU A 607 -11.00 -31.33 -14.47
C GLU A 607 -11.08 -32.80 -14.84
N LYS A 608 -12.03 -33.56 -14.28
CA LYS A 608 -12.28 -34.96 -14.68
C LYS A 608 -12.56 -35.10 -16.17
N ASN A 609 -13.37 -34.20 -16.74
CA ASN A 609 -13.65 -34.20 -18.17
C ASN A 609 -12.38 -33.91 -18.99
N LEU A 610 -11.57 -32.93 -18.59
CA LEU A 610 -10.32 -32.61 -19.27
C LEU A 610 -9.32 -33.78 -19.21
N THR A 611 -9.18 -34.44 -18.05
CA THR A 611 -8.33 -35.62 -17.88
C THR A 611 -8.81 -36.77 -18.76
N ARG A 612 -10.13 -37.01 -18.83
CA ARG A 612 -10.72 -38.02 -19.72
C ARG A 612 -10.41 -37.75 -21.18
N LEU A 613 -10.52 -36.50 -21.64
CA LEU A 613 -10.18 -36.13 -23.02
C LEU A 613 -8.69 -36.32 -23.30
N GLN A 614 -7.83 -36.05 -22.32
CA GLN A 614 -6.39 -36.27 -22.43
C GLN A 614 -6.04 -37.77 -22.53
N GLU A 615 -6.62 -38.60 -21.66
CA GLU A 615 -6.46 -40.06 -21.71
C GLU A 615 -6.96 -40.63 -23.05
N LEU A 616 -8.12 -40.17 -23.52
CA LEU A 616 -8.68 -40.60 -24.80
C LEU A 616 -7.72 -40.29 -25.96
N ARG A 617 -7.14 -39.08 -25.98
CA ARG A 617 -6.14 -38.69 -26.97
C ARG A 617 -4.90 -39.59 -26.91
N GLU A 618 -4.43 -39.94 -25.71
CA GLU A 618 -3.29 -40.82 -25.53
C GLU A 618 -3.58 -42.26 -25.96
N ARG A 619 -4.77 -42.80 -25.65
CA ARG A 619 -5.20 -44.14 -26.09
C ARG A 619 -5.28 -44.24 -27.61
N VAL A 620 -5.83 -43.21 -28.25
CA VAL A 620 -5.89 -43.15 -29.72
C VAL A 620 -4.48 -43.05 -30.31
N ARG A 621 -3.60 -42.22 -29.73
CA ARG A 621 -2.20 -42.09 -30.19
C ARG A 621 -1.42 -43.39 -30.02
N ASN A 622 -1.67 -44.13 -28.95
CA ASN A 622 -1.01 -45.39 -28.65
C ASN A 622 -1.67 -46.61 -29.34
N GLY A 623 -2.74 -46.40 -30.12
CA GLY A 623 -3.44 -47.44 -30.87
C GLY A 623 -4.25 -48.43 -30.01
N THR A 624 -4.50 -48.10 -28.73
CA THR A 624 -5.28 -48.94 -27.82
C THR A 624 -6.79 -48.70 -27.93
N GLU A 625 -7.19 -47.55 -28.50
CA GLU A 625 -8.59 -47.24 -28.82
C GLU A 625 -8.95 -47.83 -30.19
N LYS A 626 -9.88 -48.80 -30.22
CA LYS A 626 -10.29 -49.49 -31.46
C LYS A 626 -11.58 -48.93 -32.08
N GLU A 627 -12.30 -48.09 -31.36
CA GLU A 627 -13.56 -47.49 -31.82
C GLU A 627 -13.32 -46.13 -32.49
N PRO A 628 -14.03 -45.82 -33.59
CA PRO A 628 -13.92 -44.52 -34.24
C PRO A 628 -14.53 -43.41 -33.36
N LEU A 629 -13.77 -42.33 -33.16
CA LEU A 629 -14.21 -41.19 -32.36
C LEU A 629 -15.48 -40.54 -32.93
N PRO A 630 -16.43 -40.16 -32.06
CA PRO A 630 -17.56 -39.31 -32.42
C PRO A 630 -17.10 -38.03 -33.14
N PRO A 631 -17.90 -37.51 -34.10
CA PRO A 631 -17.52 -36.35 -34.93
C PRO A 631 -17.21 -35.09 -34.11
N GLU A 632 -17.77 -34.96 -32.91
CA GLU A 632 -17.56 -33.85 -31.98
C GLU A 632 -16.19 -33.89 -31.28
N LEU A 633 -15.58 -35.06 -31.14
CA LEU A 633 -14.29 -35.28 -30.45
C LEU A 633 -13.09 -35.34 -31.40
N ARG A 634 -13.33 -35.44 -32.71
CA ARG A 634 -12.28 -35.41 -33.76
C ARG A 634 -11.30 -34.23 -33.68
N PRO A 635 -11.71 -33.01 -33.27
CA PRO A 635 -10.79 -31.89 -33.08
C PRO A 635 -9.63 -32.14 -32.12
N ILE A 636 -9.75 -33.10 -31.20
CA ILE A 636 -8.70 -33.49 -30.24
C ILE A 636 -7.48 -34.10 -30.95
N LEU A 637 -7.68 -34.68 -32.14
CA LEU A 637 -6.63 -35.22 -32.99
C LEU A 637 -6.08 -34.20 -34.00
N GLY A 638 -6.60 -32.96 -34.01
CA GLY A 638 -6.25 -31.95 -35.02
C GLY A 638 -7.07 -32.05 -36.32
N GLU A 639 -8.08 -32.91 -36.37
CA GLU A 639 -9.01 -32.99 -37.50
C GLU A 639 -10.04 -31.85 -37.49
N PRO A 640 -10.47 -31.35 -38.65
CA PRO A 640 -11.51 -30.33 -38.73
C PRO A 640 -12.86 -30.87 -38.23
N LEU A 641 -13.66 -30.01 -37.59
CA LEU A 641 -15.05 -30.35 -37.24
C LEU A 641 -15.83 -30.74 -38.49
N ALA A 642 -16.66 -31.78 -38.38
CA ALA A 642 -17.59 -32.16 -39.43
C ALA A 642 -18.55 -30.98 -39.74
N ALA A 643 -18.92 -30.81 -41.01
CA ALA A 643 -19.79 -29.72 -41.44
C ALA A 643 -21.16 -29.81 -40.73
N GLY A 644 -21.52 -28.76 -39.98
CA GLY A 644 -22.78 -28.68 -39.22
C GLY A 644 -22.70 -29.13 -37.76
N ALA A 645 -21.57 -29.63 -37.27
CA ALA A 645 -21.39 -29.99 -35.86
C ALA A 645 -21.02 -28.77 -35.00
N VAL A 646 -21.69 -28.61 -33.85
CA VAL A 646 -21.37 -27.58 -32.86
C VAL A 646 -20.20 -28.09 -31.99
N PRO A 647 -19.12 -27.32 -31.80
CA PRO A 647 -18.01 -27.76 -30.97
C PRO A 647 -18.43 -27.80 -29.50
N ASP A 648 -18.22 -28.95 -28.84
CA ASP A 648 -18.42 -29.08 -27.40
C ASP A 648 -17.56 -28.01 -26.67
N PRO A 649 -18.17 -27.19 -25.78
CA PRO A 649 -17.44 -26.19 -25.00
C PRO A 649 -16.27 -26.78 -24.20
N VAL A 650 -16.38 -28.01 -23.70
CA VAL A 650 -15.32 -28.70 -22.94
C VAL A 650 -14.15 -29.07 -23.85
N VAL A 651 -14.42 -29.60 -25.05
CA VAL A 651 -13.40 -29.87 -26.07
C VAL A 651 -12.71 -28.59 -26.52
N THR A 652 -13.49 -27.52 -26.71
CA THR A 652 -12.94 -26.20 -27.05
C THR A 652 -12.03 -25.66 -25.95
N ALA A 653 -12.44 -25.81 -24.67
CA ALA A 653 -11.63 -25.44 -23.52
C ALA A 653 -10.35 -26.28 -23.43
N PHE A 654 -10.44 -27.60 -23.66
CA PHE A 654 -9.30 -28.51 -23.72
C PHE A 654 -8.29 -28.08 -24.80
N LEU A 655 -8.73 -27.87 -26.04
CA LEU A 655 -7.86 -27.43 -27.13
C LEU A 655 -7.22 -26.06 -26.90
N ARG A 656 -7.94 -25.14 -26.23
CA ARG A 656 -7.38 -23.85 -25.80
C ARG A 656 -6.31 -24.03 -24.73
N ARG A 657 -6.51 -24.95 -23.78
CA ARG A 657 -5.53 -25.28 -22.74
C ARG A 657 -4.27 -25.88 -23.35
N GLU A 658 -4.41 -26.84 -24.27
CA GLU A 658 -3.29 -27.46 -24.99
C GLU A 658 -2.46 -26.44 -25.77
N ARG A 659 -3.11 -25.60 -26.58
CA ARG A 659 -2.42 -24.51 -27.29
C ARG A 659 -1.65 -23.58 -26.36
N ARG A 660 -2.22 -23.26 -25.19
CA ARG A 660 -1.52 -22.45 -24.18
C ARG A 660 -0.30 -23.17 -23.60
N LEU A 661 -0.40 -24.48 -23.34
CA LEU A 661 0.71 -25.28 -22.82
C LEU A 661 1.83 -25.42 -23.86
N GLU A 662 1.49 -25.71 -25.12
CA GLU A 662 2.43 -25.75 -26.24
C GLU A 662 3.12 -24.39 -26.46
N GLU A 663 2.35 -23.30 -26.42
CA GLU A 663 2.90 -21.95 -26.43
C GLU A 663 3.85 -21.76 -25.26
N GLN A 664 3.45 -22.06 -24.02
CA GLN A 664 4.32 -21.92 -22.85
C GLN A 664 5.59 -22.75 -22.96
N SER A 665 5.52 -23.98 -23.47
CA SER A 665 6.69 -24.82 -23.73
C SER A 665 7.62 -24.18 -24.76
N ARG A 666 7.08 -23.76 -25.91
CA ARG A 666 7.81 -22.97 -26.91
C ARG A 666 8.41 -21.70 -26.32
N GLN A 667 7.71 -21.04 -25.40
CA GLN A 667 8.22 -19.84 -24.73
C GLN A 667 9.37 -20.14 -23.78
N ARG A 668 9.34 -21.29 -23.08
CA ARG A 668 10.41 -21.78 -22.20
C ARG A 668 11.63 -22.22 -23.00
N GLU A 669 11.44 -22.87 -24.15
CA GLU A 669 12.52 -23.32 -25.03
C GLU A 669 13.10 -22.19 -25.91
N ALA A 670 12.40 -21.05 -26.02
CA ALA A 670 12.86 -19.93 -26.83
C ALA A 670 14.19 -19.34 -26.35
N GLY A 671 15.12 -19.11 -27.28
CA GLY A 671 16.39 -18.45 -27.03
C GLY A 671 16.26 -16.99 -26.58
N LEU A 672 17.33 -16.45 -25.99
CA LEU A 672 17.41 -15.09 -25.43
C LEU A 672 16.95 -13.99 -26.42
N ALA A 673 17.35 -14.08 -27.69
CA ALA A 673 16.98 -13.11 -28.72
C ALA A 673 15.46 -13.05 -28.98
N GLN A 674 14.79 -14.20 -29.04
CA GLN A 674 13.34 -14.28 -29.25
C GLN A 674 12.57 -13.78 -28.02
N ARG A 675 13.10 -14.03 -26.81
CA ARG A 675 12.53 -13.49 -25.56
C ARG A 675 12.64 -11.96 -25.51
N LEU A 676 13.80 -11.41 -25.89
CA LEU A 676 14.03 -9.98 -25.96
C LEU A 676 13.12 -9.31 -27.00
N HIS A 677 13.02 -9.89 -28.20
CA HIS A 677 12.15 -9.36 -29.26
C HIS A 677 10.67 -9.35 -28.82
N ARG A 678 10.19 -10.41 -28.17
CA ARG A 678 8.82 -10.45 -27.61
C ARG A 678 8.62 -9.44 -26.49
N PHE A 679 9.57 -9.28 -25.59
CA PHE A 679 9.52 -8.27 -24.53
C PHE A 679 9.37 -6.88 -25.13
N LEU A 680 10.24 -6.53 -26.09
CA LEU A 680 10.21 -5.25 -26.79
C LEU A 680 8.88 -5.05 -27.51
N ARG A 681 8.40 -6.04 -28.28
CA ARG A 681 7.12 -5.94 -29.01
C ARG A 681 5.92 -5.77 -28.08
N LYS A 682 5.89 -6.47 -26.94
CA LYS A 682 4.84 -6.35 -25.93
C LYS A 682 4.87 -4.99 -25.24
N LYS A 683 6.06 -4.45 -24.94
CA LYS A 683 6.22 -3.09 -24.42
C LYS A 683 5.82 -2.03 -25.44
N CYS A 684 6.24 -2.15 -26.70
CA CYS A 684 5.80 -1.27 -27.78
C CYS A 684 4.27 -1.27 -27.95
N TYR A 685 3.62 -2.44 -27.85
CA TYR A 685 2.16 -2.51 -27.88
C TYR A 685 1.50 -1.81 -26.67
N LEU A 686 2.06 -1.93 -25.48
CA LEU A 686 1.59 -1.22 -24.29
C LEU A 686 1.71 0.32 -24.44
N PHE A 687 2.76 0.79 -25.10
CA PHE A 687 2.93 2.23 -25.41
C PHE A 687 2.05 2.72 -26.56
N ARG A 688 1.53 1.82 -27.41
CA ARG A 688 0.71 2.17 -28.59
C ARG A 688 -0.79 2.03 -28.34
N ARG A 689 -1.21 1.31 -27.30
CA ARG A 689 -2.61 1.00 -26.96
C ARG A 689 -3.12 1.75 -25.72
N ARG A 690 -2.32 2.68 -25.21
CA ARG A 690 -2.66 3.72 -24.25
C ARG A 690 -2.34 5.04 -24.91
#